data_AF-A0A9X1BVQ3-F1
#
_entry.id   AF-A0A9X1BVQ3-F1
#
_cell.length_a   1.000
_cell.length_b   1.000
_cell.length_c   1.000
_cell.angle_alpha   90.00
_cell.angle_beta   90.00
_cell.angle_gamma   90.00
#
_symmetry.space_group_name_H-M   'P 1'
#
loop_
_entity.id
_entity.type
_entity.pdbx_description
1 polymer ?
#
loop_
_entity_poly.entity_id
_entity_poly.type
_entity_poly.pdbx_seq_one_letter_code
_entity_poly.pdbx_strand_id
1 'polypeptide(L)'
;MTDWSQELTEPGWGDGPAAYEPGDAPRGDRTPPQDNAAEQSVLGSMLLSKDAIADVSELLRGTDFYRPAHEVIHDAIIDLYGRGEPADPVTVAAELQRKGELQRVGGAPYLHTLSANVPIAANAGYYAEIVHEKSILRRMVSAGTKIVQLGYAGEGQIDAVVDEAQAEVYKITDKRAAEDYSPLADIMEGVLDEIEAIGNRDGGMYGVPTGFADLDDLTNGLHSGQMIIVAARPAMGKALALDTPLPTPTGWTTMGAVRVGDDLVDAAGRPTRVLAATEVMEGRPCYGVCFSDGTWIVADEQHLWATTTPSAPAGRRAVRTTAELAASLDQVHTITLPDGSVVKVEGVITVPSVPVRCVQVDNPEHLYLAGPGGIPTHNSTLALDLCRAASIHNNMSSVFFSLEMNRSEITMRLLSAEAKVPLNHIRNGNMTNEDWDRLARKMGEVSGAPMFIDDSPNMTMMEIRSKARRLKQNHDLRLIVIDYMQLMTSGKKVESRQLEVSEFSRQIKLLAKELEVPIIALSQLNRGAEQRSDKRPMMSDLRESGCVTAETRVMRADTNAEVTIGELMSSGARDVPVWALDDRLKLVPRTMTHAFPSGTKQVFELTLASGRRIQATANHPFLTYDGWMPLGELAPGARVGSVRHVPPPMQVTPRDEDEIVLLAHMLGDGSFVKRQPIRYASIDEANLSAVSEAASRRFGIRSVRDDYPAARVTTLRLPAPYRLARGRRNPIATWLDDDGLFGLRSHEKFVPSWVFGLPKEQVGLFLRHIWATDGSVGFDAKRRVGRVYYASTSRRLVDDLARLLLRHNVFTRIKRVRKPGYRDCWHLYVYGAENQLRFVDEIGVHGARGEKARELADGLREVQVNTNLDTVPVEVWGRVREALTERRMTHREFASEMGTRFCGSTMWKHAPSRQRLAQVATVLHDADLEVMATNDVYWDSITAIEPLGEQEVYDATVMGVHNFVANGMPIHNSLEQDADMVILLHRDDVYEKESPRPGEADLIVAKHRNGPTRDITVAFQGHYSRFVDMAH
;
A
#
# COMPACT_ATOMS: atom_id res chain seq x y z
N MET A 1 69.92 2.75 37.78
CA MET A 1 68.61 3.26 38.25
C MET A 1 68.43 4.60 37.58
N THR A 2 68.11 4.52 36.28
CA THR A 2 68.20 5.52 35.19
C THR A 2 68.21 4.66 33.91
N ASP A 3 67.66 5.07 32.77
CA ASP A 3 66.60 6.05 32.49
C ASP A 3 65.86 5.63 31.21
N TRP A 4 64.76 6.29 30.82
CA TRP A 4 63.85 5.85 29.75
C TRP A 4 64.12 6.44 28.35
N SER A 5 63.43 5.84 27.36
CA SER A 5 63.20 6.26 25.96
C SER A 5 64.30 6.00 24.91
N GLN A 6 64.05 5.03 24.03
CA GLN A 6 63.78 5.25 22.59
C GLN A 6 63.36 3.94 21.91
N GLU A 7 62.47 4.02 20.91
CA GLU A 7 62.01 2.90 20.07
C GLU A 7 62.36 3.14 18.59
N LEU A 8 62.31 2.09 17.76
CA LEU A 8 62.62 2.12 16.33
C LEU A 8 61.44 1.61 15.51
N THR A 9 60.96 2.39 14.54
CA THR A 9 60.13 1.92 13.42
C THR A 9 60.41 2.71 12.14
N GLU A 10 60.34 2.03 11.01
CA GLU A 10 60.52 2.53 9.63
C GLU A 10 59.82 1.54 8.68
N PRO A 11 59.50 1.87 7.40
CA PRO A 11 59.42 3.20 6.79
C PRO A 11 58.03 3.50 6.17
N GLY A 12 57.67 4.78 6.05
CA GLY A 12 56.43 5.22 5.40
C GLY A 12 56.54 5.35 3.88
N TRP A 13 55.41 5.21 3.16
CA TRP A 13 55.31 5.59 1.74
C TRP A 13 55.04 7.10 1.62
N GLY A 14 55.60 7.71 0.58
CA GLY A 14 55.81 9.17 0.51
C GLY A 14 54.54 10.03 0.45
N ASP A 15 54.66 11.24 0.99
CA ASP A 15 53.60 12.24 1.08
C ASP A 15 53.04 12.68 -0.27
N GLY A 16 51.72 12.89 -0.31
CA GLY A 16 51.09 13.75 -1.32
C GLY A 16 51.47 15.22 -1.15
N PRO A 17 51.05 16.11 -2.06
CA PRO A 17 51.35 17.54 -1.95
C PRO A 17 50.82 18.11 -0.63
N ALA A 18 51.70 18.80 0.10
CA ALA A 18 51.46 19.26 1.46
C ALA A 18 50.17 20.10 1.61
N ALA A 19 49.45 19.88 2.71
CA ALA A 19 48.28 20.67 3.05
C ALA A 19 48.66 22.13 3.32
N TYR A 20 47.93 23.07 2.73
CA TYR A 20 48.06 24.50 3.04
C TYR A 20 47.52 24.79 4.44
N GLU A 21 48.18 25.67 5.19
CA GLU A 21 47.69 26.11 6.50
C GLU A 21 46.37 26.91 6.37
N PRO A 22 45.53 26.98 7.43
CA PRO A 22 44.19 27.61 7.38
C PRO A 22 44.22 29.14 7.21
N GLY A 23 44.56 29.61 6.01
CA GLY A 23 44.59 31.02 5.62
C GLY A 23 45.06 31.21 4.17
N ASP A 24 46.07 30.46 3.74
CA ASP A 24 46.74 30.62 2.44
C ASP A 24 46.08 29.82 1.30
N ALA A 25 44.75 29.94 1.18
CA ALA A 25 44.06 29.49 -0.03
C ALA A 25 44.45 30.40 -1.21
N PRO A 26 45.02 29.88 -2.33
CA PRO A 26 45.48 30.71 -3.43
C PRO A 26 44.30 31.37 -4.16
N ARG A 27 44.06 32.65 -3.85
CA ARG A 27 43.04 33.53 -4.46
C ARG A 27 43.43 33.96 -5.89
N GLY A 28 43.52 32.99 -6.80
CA GLY A 28 43.44 33.22 -8.24
C GLY A 28 42.01 32.96 -8.73
N ASP A 29 41.51 33.78 -9.66
CA ASP A 29 40.21 33.57 -10.31
C ASP A 29 40.20 32.27 -11.12
N ARG A 30 39.77 31.18 -10.48
CA ARG A 30 39.53 29.89 -11.14
C ARG A 30 38.21 29.95 -11.89
N THR A 31 38.26 30.46 -13.12
CA THR A 31 37.15 30.36 -14.08
C THR A 31 36.68 28.90 -14.21
N PRO A 32 35.37 28.61 -14.16
CA PRO A 32 34.88 27.25 -14.36
C PRO A 32 35.24 26.68 -15.74
N PRO A 33 35.47 25.36 -15.85
CA PRO A 33 35.79 24.69 -17.12
C PRO A 33 34.84 25.06 -18.26
N GLN A 34 35.39 25.65 -19.33
CA GLN A 34 34.64 26.17 -20.47
C GLN A 34 35.50 26.10 -21.73
N ASP A 35 34.86 26.03 -22.89
CA ASP A 35 35.51 26.32 -24.17
C ASP A 35 34.57 27.15 -25.04
N ASN A 36 34.78 28.46 -25.05
CA ASN A 36 33.96 29.38 -25.82
C ASN A 36 34.12 29.21 -27.34
N ALA A 37 35.25 28.66 -27.82
CA ALA A 37 35.46 28.44 -29.24
C ALA A 37 34.72 27.18 -29.71
N ALA A 38 34.71 26.12 -28.89
CA ALA A 38 33.87 24.95 -29.12
C ALA A 38 32.37 25.31 -29.09
N GLU A 39 31.90 26.04 -28.06
CA GLU A 39 30.50 26.48 -27.98
C GLU A 39 30.06 27.32 -29.19
N GLN A 40 30.91 28.25 -29.66
CA GLN A 40 30.62 29.03 -30.86
C GLN A 40 30.60 28.17 -32.14
N SER A 41 31.49 27.18 -32.23
CA SER A 41 31.57 26.24 -33.36
C SER A 41 30.37 25.29 -33.42
N VAL A 42 29.87 24.84 -32.26
CA VAL A 42 28.62 24.05 -32.14
C VAL A 42 27.44 24.86 -32.67
N LEU A 43 27.15 26.02 -32.07
CA LEU A 43 25.99 26.83 -32.47
C LEU A 43 26.08 27.31 -33.92
N GLY A 44 27.27 27.68 -34.38
CA GLY A 44 27.49 28.03 -35.78
C GLY A 44 27.21 26.85 -36.72
N SER A 45 27.61 25.62 -36.36
CA SER A 45 27.38 24.44 -37.20
C SER A 45 25.90 24.10 -37.29
N MET A 46 25.17 24.21 -36.17
CA MET A 46 23.71 24.09 -36.12
C MET A 46 22.99 25.13 -36.98
N LEU A 47 23.50 26.38 -37.03
CA LEU A 47 22.97 27.45 -37.89
C LEU A 47 23.30 27.28 -39.39
N LEU A 48 24.15 26.31 -39.75
CA LEU A 48 24.59 26.04 -41.13
C LEU A 48 24.07 24.72 -41.72
N SER A 49 23.80 23.71 -40.89
CA SER A 49 23.33 22.40 -41.35
C SER A 49 22.26 21.83 -40.42
N LYS A 50 21.20 21.27 -41.02
CA LYS A 50 20.16 20.55 -40.28
C LYS A 50 20.72 19.30 -39.58
N ASP A 51 21.64 18.60 -40.23
CA ASP A 51 22.19 17.34 -39.73
C ASP A 51 23.03 17.58 -38.46
N ALA A 52 23.76 18.71 -38.44
CA ALA A 52 24.50 19.18 -37.26
C ALA A 52 23.59 19.54 -36.06
N ILE A 53 22.30 19.82 -36.28
CA ILE A 53 21.34 20.00 -35.18
C ILE A 53 21.02 18.64 -34.53
N ALA A 54 20.86 17.59 -35.34
CA ALA A 54 20.61 16.24 -34.85
C ALA A 54 21.79 15.72 -34.03
N ASP A 55 23.00 15.72 -34.61
CA ASP A 55 24.26 15.29 -33.98
C ASP A 55 24.50 15.96 -32.62
N VAL A 56 24.20 17.27 -32.52
CA VAL A 56 24.39 18.05 -31.29
C VAL A 56 23.29 17.78 -30.27
N SER A 57 22.02 17.66 -30.70
CA SER A 57 20.87 17.44 -29.80
C SER A 57 20.95 16.12 -29.02
N GLU A 58 21.67 15.13 -29.56
CA GLU A 58 21.99 13.89 -28.87
C GLU A 58 22.99 14.06 -27.71
N LEU A 59 23.88 15.05 -27.79
CA LEU A 59 25.05 15.20 -26.91
C LEU A 59 24.94 16.36 -25.93
N LEU A 60 24.19 17.42 -26.26
CA LEU A 60 24.09 18.64 -25.44
C LEU A 60 22.64 19.05 -25.17
N ARG A 61 22.42 19.63 -23.99
CA ARG A 61 21.25 20.45 -23.65
C ARG A 61 21.70 21.92 -23.49
N GLY A 62 20.76 22.87 -23.49
CA GLY A 62 21.08 24.29 -23.31
C GLY A 62 21.95 24.58 -22.07
N THR A 63 21.72 23.83 -20.98
CA THR A 63 22.46 23.93 -19.71
C THR A 63 23.89 23.36 -19.75
N ASP A 64 24.30 22.68 -20.83
CA ASP A 64 25.69 22.24 -21.04
C ASP A 64 26.59 23.37 -21.58
N PHE A 65 26.04 24.47 -22.06
CA PHE A 65 26.80 25.67 -22.43
C PHE A 65 27.24 26.46 -21.19
N TYR A 66 28.41 27.09 -21.21
CA TYR A 66 28.87 27.96 -20.12
C TYR A 66 28.24 29.36 -20.19
N ARG A 67 27.93 29.86 -21.40
CA ARG A 67 27.27 31.17 -21.57
C ARG A 67 25.75 31.03 -21.61
N PRO A 68 24.99 31.75 -20.77
CA PRO A 68 23.53 31.84 -20.90
C PRO A 68 23.07 32.40 -22.25
N ALA A 69 23.91 33.21 -22.93
CA ALA A 69 23.65 33.66 -24.29
C ALA A 69 23.72 32.53 -25.33
N HIS A 70 24.50 31.47 -25.08
CA HIS A 70 24.61 30.30 -25.96
C HIS A 70 23.49 29.30 -25.69
N GLU A 71 23.16 29.05 -24.42
CA GLU A 71 21.95 28.33 -23.96
C GLU A 71 20.68 28.85 -24.65
N VAL A 72 20.43 30.17 -24.59
CA VAL A 72 19.24 30.79 -25.21
C VAL A 72 19.24 30.70 -26.74
N ILE A 73 20.41 30.66 -27.41
CA ILE A 73 20.50 30.45 -28.86
C ILE A 73 20.26 28.97 -29.21
N HIS A 74 20.85 28.04 -28.46
CA HIS A 74 20.63 26.60 -28.60
C HIS A 74 19.15 26.25 -28.53
N ASP A 75 18.47 26.70 -27.47
CA ASP A 75 17.06 26.35 -27.24
C ASP A 75 16.13 27.02 -28.28
N ALA A 76 16.51 28.16 -28.85
CA ALA A 76 15.81 28.76 -29.98
C ALA A 76 16.01 27.99 -31.31
N ILE A 77 17.18 27.37 -31.51
CA ILE A 77 17.44 26.47 -32.66
C ILE A 77 16.62 25.18 -32.51
N ILE A 78 16.63 24.55 -31.33
CA ILE A 78 15.86 23.34 -31.05
C ILE A 78 14.34 23.59 -31.17
N ASP A 79 13.84 24.72 -30.66
CA ASP A 79 12.42 25.11 -30.82
C ASP A 79 11.98 25.27 -32.28
N LEU A 80 12.87 25.74 -33.17
CA LEU A 80 12.57 25.84 -34.60
C LEU A 80 12.64 24.47 -35.28
N TYR A 81 13.69 23.70 -34.99
CA TYR A 81 13.90 22.35 -35.50
C TYR A 81 12.74 21.40 -35.16
N GLY A 82 12.27 21.43 -33.90
CA GLY A 82 11.12 20.63 -33.44
C GLY A 82 9.78 21.04 -34.06
N ARG A 83 9.66 22.26 -34.60
CA ARG A 83 8.52 22.70 -35.43
C ARG A 83 8.68 22.36 -36.91
N GLY A 84 9.83 21.81 -37.32
CA GLY A 84 10.18 21.59 -38.73
C GLY A 84 10.55 22.89 -39.48
N GLU A 85 10.74 24.01 -38.77
CA GLU A 85 11.18 25.28 -39.34
C GLU A 85 12.72 25.25 -39.53
N PRO A 86 13.27 25.84 -40.61
CA PRO A 86 14.72 25.93 -40.79
C PRO A 86 15.31 26.86 -39.72
N ALA A 87 16.36 26.42 -39.03
CA ALA A 87 17.05 27.20 -38.01
C ALA A 87 18.33 27.84 -38.59
N ASP A 88 18.18 28.99 -39.23
CA ASP A 88 19.27 29.80 -39.79
C ASP A 88 19.42 31.13 -39.01
N PRO A 89 20.48 31.93 -39.23
CA PRO A 89 20.69 33.18 -38.48
C PRO A 89 19.56 34.22 -38.60
N VAL A 90 18.70 34.14 -39.62
CA VAL A 90 17.57 35.04 -39.83
C VAL A 90 16.32 34.52 -39.12
N THR A 91 16.01 33.22 -39.21
CA THR A 91 14.86 32.62 -38.50
C THR A 91 15.09 32.58 -36.99
N VAL A 92 16.31 32.25 -36.54
CA VAL A 92 16.70 32.28 -35.12
C VAL A 92 16.70 33.72 -34.59
N ALA A 93 17.11 34.72 -35.40
CA ALA A 93 16.95 36.12 -35.02
C ALA A 93 15.48 36.52 -34.86
N ALA A 94 14.59 36.08 -35.76
CA ALA A 94 13.17 36.36 -35.68
C ALA A 94 12.50 35.70 -34.46
N GLU A 95 12.83 34.45 -34.15
CA GLU A 95 12.35 33.74 -32.96
C GLU A 95 12.84 34.39 -31.67
N LEU A 96 14.13 34.72 -31.58
CA LEU A 96 14.68 35.42 -30.41
C LEU A 96 14.12 36.84 -30.27
N GLN A 97 13.78 37.53 -31.36
CA GLN A 97 13.11 38.83 -31.32
C GLN A 97 11.64 38.68 -30.87
N ARG A 98 10.95 37.59 -31.26
CA ARG A 98 9.59 37.23 -30.81
C ARG A 98 9.56 36.94 -29.31
N LYS A 99 10.58 36.25 -28.78
CA LYS A 99 10.76 35.99 -27.34
C LYS A 99 11.26 37.21 -26.53
N GLY A 100 11.73 38.28 -27.20
CA GLY A 100 12.34 39.46 -26.56
C GLY A 100 13.81 39.29 -26.16
N GLU A 101 14.40 38.13 -26.48
CA GLU A 101 15.74 37.71 -26.04
C GLU A 101 16.87 38.15 -26.98
N LEU A 102 16.58 38.58 -28.22
CA LEU A 102 17.60 38.87 -29.25
C LEU A 102 18.69 39.85 -28.77
N GLN A 103 18.33 40.85 -27.95
CA GLN A 103 19.31 41.80 -27.40
C GLN A 103 20.18 41.20 -26.29
N ARG A 104 19.65 40.24 -25.51
CA ARG A 104 20.40 39.55 -24.43
C ARG A 104 21.47 38.61 -24.98
N VAL A 105 21.31 38.09 -26.19
CA VAL A 105 22.30 37.20 -26.84
C VAL A 105 23.33 37.93 -27.72
N GLY A 106 23.31 39.27 -27.77
CA GLY A 106 24.24 40.07 -28.59
C GLY A 106 23.71 40.52 -29.96
N GLY A 107 22.43 40.30 -30.25
CA GLY A 107 21.77 40.74 -31.48
C GLY A 107 22.02 39.86 -32.71
N ALA A 108 21.29 40.13 -33.79
CA ALA A 108 21.43 39.40 -35.06
C ALA A 108 22.87 39.35 -35.63
N PRO A 109 23.73 40.39 -35.49
CA PRO A 109 25.13 40.29 -35.92
C PRO A 109 25.91 39.17 -35.21
N TYR A 110 25.56 38.80 -33.97
CA TYR A 110 26.22 37.71 -33.27
C TYR A 110 25.92 36.34 -33.90
N LEU A 111 24.67 36.09 -34.32
CA LEU A 111 24.29 34.84 -35.01
C LEU A 111 25.03 34.65 -36.34
N HIS A 112 25.21 35.74 -37.10
CA HIS A 112 26.06 35.72 -38.29
C HIS A 112 27.55 35.50 -37.95
N THR A 113 28.03 36.03 -36.82
CA THR A 113 29.40 35.78 -36.34
C THR A 113 29.62 34.32 -35.94
N LEU A 114 28.64 33.69 -35.28
CA LEU A 114 28.68 32.25 -34.96
C LEU A 114 28.81 31.41 -36.22
N SER A 115 27.97 31.68 -37.22
CA SER A 115 28.00 30.98 -38.51
C SER A 115 29.31 31.20 -39.29
N ALA A 116 29.91 32.39 -39.18
CA ALA A 116 31.17 32.72 -39.86
C ALA A 116 32.42 32.12 -39.18
N ASN A 117 32.32 31.73 -37.90
CA ASN A 117 33.44 31.17 -37.13
C ASN A 117 33.61 29.64 -37.30
N VAL A 118 32.68 28.96 -37.98
CA VAL A 118 32.71 27.50 -38.17
C VAL A 118 33.78 27.07 -39.17
N PRO A 119 34.72 26.18 -38.82
CA PRO A 119 35.69 25.66 -39.78
C PRO A 119 35.06 24.67 -40.77
N ILE A 120 34.31 23.68 -40.24
CA ILE A 120 33.59 22.64 -41.01
C ILE A 120 32.35 22.24 -40.19
N ALA A 121 31.14 22.46 -40.73
CA ALA A 121 29.89 22.16 -40.01
C ALA A 121 29.66 20.66 -39.74
N ALA A 122 30.23 19.78 -40.56
CA ALA A 122 30.17 18.32 -40.37
C ALA A 122 30.96 17.80 -39.15
N ASN A 123 31.74 18.66 -38.48
CA ASN A 123 32.46 18.31 -37.26
C ASN A 123 31.68 18.70 -35.98
N ALA A 124 30.38 19.00 -36.10
CA ALA A 124 29.54 19.49 -35.01
C ALA A 124 29.59 18.58 -33.76
N GLY A 125 29.46 17.27 -33.94
CA GLY A 125 29.56 16.28 -32.86
C GLY A 125 30.88 16.35 -32.08
N TYR A 126 32.02 16.52 -32.74
CA TYR A 126 33.32 16.65 -32.07
C TYR A 126 33.43 17.95 -31.25
N TYR A 127 32.88 19.06 -31.75
CA TYR A 127 32.79 20.28 -30.94
C TYR A 127 31.80 20.11 -29.77
N ALA A 128 30.73 19.33 -29.94
CA ALA A 128 29.78 19.02 -28.89
C ALA A 128 30.38 18.15 -27.78
N GLU A 129 31.18 17.14 -28.11
CA GLU A 129 31.97 16.35 -27.15
C GLU A 129 32.84 17.25 -26.25
N ILE A 130 33.54 18.22 -26.83
CA ILE A 130 34.39 19.17 -26.08
C ILE A 130 33.55 20.00 -25.08
N VAL A 131 32.38 20.49 -25.50
CA VAL A 131 31.47 21.25 -24.61
C VAL A 131 30.90 20.34 -23.51
N HIS A 132 30.54 19.09 -23.84
CA HIS A 132 30.02 18.09 -22.91
C HIS A 132 31.05 17.68 -21.85
N GLU A 133 32.31 17.47 -22.23
CA GLU A 133 33.42 17.30 -21.27
C GLU A 133 33.49 18.48 -20.30
N LYS A 134 33.39 19.72 -20.81
CA LYS A 134 33.54 20.91 -19.96
C LYS A 134 32.32 21.06 -19.05
N SER A 135 31.11 20.68 -19.49
CA SER A 135 29.91 20.71 -18.64
C SER A 135 29.97 19.66 -17.53
N ILE A 136 30.45 18.44 -17.80
CA ILE A 136 30.74 17.43 -16.76
C ILE A 136 31.76 17.98 -15.75
N LEU A 137 32.86 18.57 -16.22
CA LEU A 137 33.88 19.15 -15.33
C LEU A 137 33.33 20.33 -14.50
N ARG A 138 32.41 21.15 -15.03
CA ARG A 138 31.67 22.14 -14.24
C ARG A 138 30.77 21.50 -13.19
N ARG A 139 29.95 20.51 -13.57
CA ARG A 139 29.08 19.76 -12.65
C ARG A 139 29.88 19.15 -11.49
N MET A 140 31.05 18.59 -11.78
CA MET A 140 31.97 18.05 -10.76
C MET A 140 32.50 19.13 -9.79
N VAL A 141 32.90 20.31 -10.29
CA VAL A 141 33.33 21.44 -9.44
C VAL A 141 32.18 21.96 -8.57
N SER A 142 30.95 22.05 -9.12
CA SER A 142 29.76 22.46 -8.38
C SER A 142 29.40 21.47 -7.28
N ALA A 143 29.34 20.18 -7.59
CA ALA A 143 29.07 19.12 -6.62
C ALA A 143 30.13 19.06 -5.51
N GLY A 144 31.42 19.12 -5.87
CA GLY A 144 32.52 19.18 -4.89
C GLY A 144 32.41 20.39 -3.97
N THR A 145 32.02 21.55 -4.52
CA THR A 145 31.78 22.77 -3.72
C THR A 145 30.60 22.57 -2.75
N LYS A 146 29.50 21.94 -3.19
CA LYS A 146 28.35 21.65 -2.31
C LYS A 146 28.70 20.61 -1.24
N ILE A 147 29.47 19.57 -1.56
CA ILE A 147 29.93 18.56 -0.58
C ILE A 147 30.82 19.21 0.49
N VAL A 148 31.70 20.14 0.11
CA VAL A 148 32.47 20.95 1.08
C VAL A 148 31.55 21.82 1.95
N GLN A 149 30.51 22.43 1.39
CA GLN A 149 29.51 23.19 2.17
C GLN A 149 28.74 22.30 3.16
N LEU A 150 28.32 21.10 2.75
CA LEU A 150 27.67 20.12 3.62
C LEU A 150 28.59 19.71 4.79
N GLY A 151 29.88 19.48 4.54
CA GLY A 151 30.87 19.19 5.58
C GLY A 151 31.10 20.32 6.59
N TYR A 152 30.98 21.58 6.17
CA TYR A 152 31.11 22.74 7.08
C TYR A 152 29.80 23.14 7.78
N ALA A 153 28.64 22.69 7.30
CA ALA A 153 27.32 23.00 7.87
C ALA A 153 26.89 22.05 9.01
N GLY A 154 27.79 21.17 9.47
CA GLY A 154 27.45 19.96 10.22
C GLY A 154 26.87 20.15 11.63
N GLU A 155 25.54 20.25 11.73
CA GLU A 155 24.75 19.80 12.88
C GLU A 155 23.68 18.81 12.40
N GLY A 156 23.93 17.50 12.48
CA GLY A 156 23.04 16.45 11.98
C GLY A 156 23.57 15.04 12.19
N GLN A 157 22.82 14.02 11.76
CA GLN A 157 23.32 12.64 11.69
C GLN A 157 24.32 12.51 10.54
N ILE A 158 25.48 11.89 10.80
CA ILE A 158 26.59 11.78 9.84
C ILE A 158 26.14 11.06 8.56
N ASP A 159 25.34 10.00 8.71
CA ASP A 159 24.89 9.17 7.59
C ASP A 159 24.05 9.97 6.58
N ALA A 160 23.16 10.85 7.04
CA ALA A 160 22.36 11.71 6.17
C ALA A 160 23.20 12.74 5.39
N VAL A 161 24.30 13.24 5.99
CA VAL A 161 25.25 14.14 5.31
C VAL A 161 26.06 13.38 4.25
N VAL A 162 26.40 12.12 4.53
CA VAL A 162 27.05 11.22 3.57
C VAL A 162 26.10 10.85 2.43
N ASP A 163 24.82 10.59 2.70
CA ASP A 163 23.80 10.30 1.69
C ASP A 163 23.57 11.50 0.74
N GLU A 164 23.44 12.72 1.27
CA GLU A 164 23.32 13.91 0.40
C GLU A 164 24.60 14.13 -0.42
N ALA A 165 25.78 13.92 0.16
CA ALA A 165 27.04 14.00 -0.57
C ALA A 165 27.13 12.95 -1.70
N GLN A 166 26.71 11.70 -1.46
CA GLN A 166 26.63 10.66 -2.49
C GLN A 166 25.64 11.03 -3.60
N ALA A 167 24.47 11.59 -3.24
CA ALA A 167 23.47 12.03 -4.20
C ALA A 167 23.97 13.17 -5.11
N GLU A 168 24.77 14.11 -4.59
CA GLU A 168 25.39 15.16 -5.43
C GLU A 168 26.50 14.65 -6.34
N VAL A 169 27.28 13.64 -5.93
CA VAL A 169 28.22 12.96 -6.85
C VAL A 169 27.47 12.23 -7.96
N TYR A 170 26.39 11.52 -7.64
CA TYR A 170 25.65 10.68 -8.60
C TYR A 170 25.03 11.49 -9.75
N LYS A 171 24.60 12.75 -9.49
CA LYS A 171 24.09 13.68 -10.52
C LYS A 171 25.12 14.05 -11.61
N ILE A 172 26.41 13.78 -11.39
CA ILE A 172 27.46 13.98 -12.41
C ILE A 172 27.49 12.78 -13.38
N THR A 173 27.19 11.57 -12.89
CA THR A 173 27.36 10.29 -13.60
C THR A 173 26.14 9.82 -14.39
N ASP A 174 25.03 10.56 -14.35
CA ASP A 174 23.75 10.14 -14.90
C ASP A 174 23.71 10.19 -16.44
N LYS A 175 24.02 9.05 -17.09
CA LYS A 175 24.01 8.91 -18.55
C LYS A 175 22.57 8.79 -19.06
N ARG A 176 22.08 9.86 -19.71
CA ARG A 176 20.84 9.92 -20.51
C ARG A 176 19.65 9.21 -19.84
N ALA A 177 18.97 9.92 -18.93
CA ALA A 177 17.54 9.66 -18.73
C ALA A 177 16.83 9.81 -20.10
N ALA A 178 16.32 8.69 -20.63
CA ALA A 178 15.55 8.66 -21.86
C ALA A 178 14.23 9.40 -21.67
N GLU A 179 13.70 9.98 -22.75
CA GLU A 179 12.43 10.73 -22.70
C GLU A 179 11.24 9.76 -22.71
N ASP A 180 10.16 10.12 -22.00
CA ASP A 180 9.03 9.22 -21.66
C ASP A 180 8.23 8.65 -22.87
N TYR A 181 8.59 8.98 -24.12
CA TYR A 181 7.83 8.63 -25.32
C TYR A 181 8.75 8.30 -26.52
N SER A 182 9.03 7.01 -26.73
CA SER A 182 9.63 6.54 -28.01
C SER A 182 8.55 6.32 -29.07
N PRO A 183 8.80 6.64 -30.35
CA PRO A 183 7.96 6.23 -31.47
C PRO A 183 7.76 4.71 -31.53
N LEU A 184 6.56 4.28 -31.94
CA LEU A 184 6.24 2.84 -32.02
C LEU A 184 7.11 2.09 -33.04
N ALA A 185 7.60 2.75 -34.09
CA ALA A 185 8.50 2.15 -35.08
C ALA A 185 9.83 1.70 -34.43
N ASP A 186 10.43 2.59 -33.65
CA ASP A 186 11.71 2.41 -32.98
C ASP A 186 11.63 1.31 -31.90
N ILE A 187 10.47 1.17 -31.24
CA ILE A 187 10.17 0.05 -30.34
C ILE A 187 9.94 -1.25 -31.13
N MET A 188 9.26 -1.18 -32.27
CA MET A 188 8.90 -2.36 -33.08
C MET A 188 10.12 -3.08 -33.67
N GLU A 189 11.21 -2.37 -33.99
CA GLU A 189 12.43 -3.00 -34.51
C GLU A 189 13.05 -3.92 -33.44
N GLY A 190 13.23 -3.43 -32.20
CA GLY A 190 13.71 -4.24 -31.07
C GLY A 190 12.75 -5.38 -30.67
N VAL A 191 11.43 -5.15 -30.74
CA VAL A 191 10.43 -6.21 -30.46
C VAL A 191 10.41 -7.28 -31.56
N LEU A 192 10.71 -6.93 -32.81
CA LEU A 192 10.88 -7.90 -33.89
C LEU A 192 12.17 -8.71 -33.71
N ASP A 193 13.28 -8.08 -33.32
CA ASP A 193 14.52 -8.77 -32.95
C ASP A 193 14.31 -9.75 -31.78
N GLU A 194 13.53 -9.38 -30.75
CA GLU A 194 13.14 -10.30 -29.67
C GLU A 194 12.31 -11.50 -30.19
N ILE A 195 11.34 -11.26 -31.07
CA ILE A 195 10.50 -12.31 -31.66
C ILE A 195 11.31 -13.23 -32.58
N GLU A 196 12.25 -12.71 -33.38
CA GLU A 196 13.15 -13.52 -34.21
C GLU A 196 14.18 -14.28 -33.36
N ALA A 197 14.64 -13.72 -32.24
CA ALA A 197 15.51 -14.41 -31.29
C ALA A 197 14.80 -15.58 -30.57
N ILE A 198 13.48 -15.46 -30.33
CA ILE A 198 12.63 -16.55 -29.86
C ILE A 198 12.40 -17.59 -30.99
N GLY A 199 12.16 -17.14 -32.22
CA GLY A 199 11.86 -18.01 -33.37
C GLY A 199 13.05 -18.82 -33.90
N ASN A 200 14.28 -18.30 -33.79
CA ASN A 200 15.48 -18.92 -34.36
C ASN A 200 16.27 -19.83 -33.38
N ARG A 201 15.71 -20.17 -32.21
CA ARG A 201 16.36 -21.04 -31.21
C ARG A 201 15.62 -22.37 -31.04
N ASP A 202 16.21 -23.46 -31.54
CA ASP A 202 15.82 -24.82 -31.15
C ASP A 202 16.06 -25.05 -29.64
N GLY A 203 15.02 -24.84 -28.82
CA GLY A 203 14.98 -25.25 -27.40
C GLY A 203 15.66 -24.32 -26.39
N GLY A 204 15.90 -23.05 -26.70
CA GLY A 204 16.49 -22.07 -25.77
C GLY A 204 15.46 -21.26 -24.99
N MET A 205 15.42 -21.39 -23.65
CA MET A 205 14.56 -20.59 -22.77
C MET A 205 14.84 -19.08 -22.87
N TYR A 206 13.82 -18.25 -22.59
CA TYR A 206 13.92 -16.79 -22.63
C TYR A 206 14.28 -16.16 -21.28
N GLY A 207 13.59 -16.57 -20.21
CA GLY A 207 13.84 -16.13 -18.84
C GLY A 207 15.01 -16.86 -18.16
N VAL A 208 15.24 -16.54 -16.89
CA VAL A 208 16.17 -17.30 -16.04
C VAL A 208 15.56 -18.68 -15.74
N PRO A 209 16.24 -19.80 -16.08
CA PRO A 209 15.70 -21.14 -15.82
C PRO A 209 15.49 -21.39 -14.32
N THR A 210 14.33 -21.91 -13.96
CA THR A 210 14.00 -22.33 -12.59
C THR A 210 14.63 -23.68 -12.25
N GLY A 211 14.92 -24.51 -13.27
CA GLY A 211 15.47 -25.85 -13.05
C GLY A 211 14.43 -26.88 -12.64
N PHE A 212 13.15 -26.57 -12.87
CA PHE A 212 12.03 -27.51 -12.82
C PHE A 212 11.34 -27.49 -14.18
N ALA A 213 11.40 -28.58 -14.94
CA ALA A 213 10.94 -28.63 -16.33
C ALA A 213 9.47 -28.19 -16.47
N ASP A 214 8.59 -28.66 -15.59
CA ASP A 214 7.17 -28.28 -15.59
C ASP A 214 6.93 -26.80 -15.21
N LEU A 215 7.85 -26.15 -14.48
CA LEU A 215 7.73 -24.72 -14.17
C LEU A 215 8.30 -23.86 -15.31
N ASP A 216 9.41 -24.29 -15.91
CA ASP A 216 9.99 -23.62 -17.07
C ASP A 216 9.07 -23.75 -18.31
N ASP A 217 8.39 -24.88 -18.53
CA ASP A 217 7.34 -25.04 -19.56
C ASP A 217 6.12 -24.14 -19.33
N LEU A 218 5.79 -23.81 -18.07
CA LEU A 218 4.66 -22.94 -17.73
C LEU A 218 5.00 -21.44 -17.89
N THR A 219 6.27 -21.08 -17.75
CA THR A 219 6.72 -19.69 -17.56
C THR A 219 7.65 -19.17 -18.66
N ASN A 220 8.31 -20.06 -19.41
CA ASN A 220 9.50 -19.80 -20.22
C ASN A 220 10.69 -19.26 -19.39
N GLY A 221 10.77 -19.67 -18.12
CA GLY A 221 11.70 -19.15 -17.12
C GLY A 221 11.21 -17.86 -16.45
N LEU A 222 12.02 -17.30 -15.55
CA LEU A 222 11.69 -16.06 -14.84
C LEU A 222 12.11 -14.84 -15.67
N HIS A 223 11.15 -13.98 -16.03
CA HIS A 223 11.40 -12.85 -16.94
C HIS A 223 11.91 -11.60 -16.20
N SER A 224 12.74 -10.80 -16.89
CA SER A 224 13.14 -9.46 -16.45
C SER A 224 11.95 -8.58 -16.05
N GLY A 225 12.13 -7.77 -15.01
CA GLY A 225 11.07 -6.88 -14.51
C GLY A 225 9.98 -7.55 -13.66
N GLN A 226 10.00 -8.88 -13.47
CA GLN A 226 9.04 -9.61 -12.64
C GLN A 226 9.35 -9.52 -11.15
N MET A 227 8.29 -9.38 -10.34
CA MET A 227 8.29 -9.73 -8.92
C MET A 227 7.53 -11.04 -8.75
N ILE A 228 8.21 -12.05 -8.19
CA ILE A 228 7.65 -13.35 -7.85
C ILE A 228 7.56 -13.45 -6.33
N ILE A 229 6.39 -13.79 -5.79
CA ILE A 229 6.27 -14.17 -4.37
C ILE A 229 6.26 -15.69 -4.28
N VAL A 230 7.16 -16.24 -3.47
CA VAL A 230 7.14 -17.66 -3.08
C VAL A 230 6.74 -17.74 -1.61
N ALA A 231 5.66 -18.46 -1.30
CA ALA A 231 5.06 -18.46 0.02
C ALA A 231 4.82 -19.87 0.60
N ALA A 232 5.20 -20.06 1.86
CA ALA A 232 5.12 -21.34 2.56
C ALA A 232 4.75 -21.16 4.05
N ARG A 233 4.14 -22.19 4.66
CA ARG A 233 3.77 -22.18 6.08
C ARG A 233 4.98 -22.44 7.01
N PRO A 234 5.16 -21.66 8.09
CA PRO A 234 6.15 -21.96 9.12
C PRO A 234 5.94 -23.34 9.76
N ALA A 235 7.02 -24.07 10.05
CA ALA A 235 6.98 -25.47 10.46
C ALA A 235 6.25 -25.75 11.80
N MET A 236 5.47 -26.83 11.83
CA MET A 236 4.60 -27.24 12.95
C MET A 236 5.29 -28.22 13.95
N GLY A 237 6.41 -27.78 14.53
CA GLY A 237 7.33 -28.62 15.34
C GLY A 237 7.74 -28.07 16.71
N LYS A 238 6.87 -27.31 17.41
CA LYS A 238 7.20 -26.68 18.71
C LYS A 238 6.16 -26.93 19.82
N ALA A 239 5.59 -28.14 19.91
CA ALA A 239 4.60 -28.44 20.95
C ALA A 239 5.25 -28.93 22.26
N LEU A 240 4.58 -28.71 23.39
CA LEU A 240 4.97 -29.14 24.73
C LEU A 240 3.79 -29.73 25.49
N ALA A 241 4.04 -30.65 26.42
CA ALA A 241 2.99 -31.26 27.24
C ALA A 241 2.26 -30.22 28.10
N LEU A 242 0.96 -30.41 28.32
CA LEU A 242 0.09 -29.42 28.98
C LEU A 242 0.50 -29.06 30.43
N ASP A 243 1.23 -29.94 31.10
CA ASP A 243 1.80 -29.75 32.44
C ASP A 243 3.13 -28.98 32.43
N THR A 244 3.76 -28.78 31.27
CA THR A 244 5.06 -28.08 31.16
C THR A 244 4.98 -26.68 31.75
N PRO A 245 5.85 -26.34 32.73
CA PRO A 245 5.86 -25.02 33.36
C PRO A 245 6.41 -23.95 32.42
N LEU A 246 5.74 -22.80 32.39
CA LEU A 246 6.13 -21.62 31.61
C LEU A 246 6.39 -20.44 32.57
N PRO A 247 7.54 -19.75 32.48
CA PRO A 247 7.83 -18.59 33.30
C PRO A 247 6.94 -17.41 32.90
N THR A 248 6.47 -16.68 33.89
CA THR A 248 5.69 -15.43 33.76
C THR A 248 6.39 -14.32 34.55
N PRO A 249 6.14 -13.02 34.28
CA PRO A 249 6.74 -11.92 35.02
C PRO A 249 6.49 -11.93 36.55
N THR A 250 5.51 -12.71 37.03
CA THR A 250 5.09 -12.78 38.44
C THR A 250 5.19 -14.18 39.07
N GLY A 251 5.74 -15.18 38.37
CA GLY A 251 5.74 -16.58 38.82
C GLY A 251 5.70 -17.57 37.67
N TRP A 252 4.91 -18.63 37.78
CA TRP A 252 4.82 -19.70 36.78
C TRP A 252 3.37 -20.02 36.40
N THR A 253 3.16 -20.35 35.13
CA THR A 253 1.93 -20.97 34.59
C THR A 253 2.28 -22.32 33.93
N THR A 254 1.33 -22.99 33.28
CA THR A 254 1.60 -24.20 32.47
C THR A 254 1.05 -24.07 31.05
N MET A 255 1.58 -24.87 30.13
CA MET A 255 1.16 -24.89 28.71
C MET A 255 -0.34 -25.21 28.51
N GLY A 256 -0.98 -25.95 29.42
CA GLY A 256 -2.42 -26.18 29.44
C GLY A 256 -3.23 -25.08 30.12
N ALA A 257 -2.63 -24.34 31.06
CA ALA A 257 -3.30 -23.25 31.79
C ALA A 257 -3.28 -21.91 31.03
N VAL A 258 -2.21 -21.66 30.26
CA VAL A 258 -1.94 -20.40 29.56
C VAL A 258 -2.98 -20.07 28.48
N ARG A 259 -3.31 -18.78 28.36
CA ARG A 259 -4.36 -18.21 27.50
C ARG A 259 -3.82 -17.05 26.67
N VAL A 260 -4.57 -16.72 25.62
CA VAL A 260 -4.35 -15.49 24.86
C VAL A 260 -4.59 -14.29 25.76
N GLY A 261 -3.60 -13.40 25.83
CA GLY A 261 -3.56 -12.25 26.74
C GLY A 261 -2.73 -12.44 28.01
N ASP A 262 -2.25 -13.65 28.32
CA ASP A 262 -1.34 -13.88 29.46
C ASP A 262 0.11 -13.46 29.12
N ASP A 263 0.86 -12.97 30.09
CA ASP A 263 2.28 -12.60 29.94
C ASP A 263 3.23 -13.76 30.30
N LEU A 264 4.10 -14.12 29.36
CA LEU A 264 5.24 -15.03 29.52
C LEU A 264 6.56 -14.24 29.56
N VAL A 265 7.70 -14.94 29.60
CA VAL A 265 9.04 -14.35 29.51
C VAL A 265 9.72 -14.74 28.19
N ASP A 266 10.32 -13.77 27.50
CA ASP A 266 11.04 -13.95 26.24
C ASP A 266 12.46 -14.49 26.41
N ALA A 267 13.12 -14.85 25.30
CA ALA A 267 14.47 -15.42 25.31
C ALA A 267 15.56 -14.50 25.92
N ALA A 268 15.28 -13.22 26.14
CA ALA A 268 16.14 -12.23 26.76
C ALA A 268 15.73 -11.88 28.22
N GLY A 269 14.75 -12.58 28.80
CA GLY A 269 14.29 -12.37 30.17
C GLY A 269 13.24 -11.24 30.34
N ARG A 270 12.63 -10.74 29.26
CA ARG A 270 11.65 -9.64 29.27
C ARG A 270 10.21 -10.18 29.22
N PRO A 271 9.20 -9.47 29.75
CA PRO A 271 7.80 -9.82 29.53
C PRO A 271 7.42 -9.82 28.04
N THR A 272 6.64 -10.81 27.62
CA THR A 272 6.04 -10.91 26.27
C THR A 272 4.69 -11.61 26.35
N ARG A 273 3.69 -11.11 25.64
CA ARG A 273 2.29 -11.53 25.80
C ARG A 273 1.87 -12.56 24.76
N VAL A 274 1.05 -13.53 25.17
CA VAL A 274 0.54 -14.59 24.31
C VAL A 274 -0.52 -14.05 23.36
N LEU A 275 -0.23 -14.05 22.06
CA LEU A 275 -1.11 -13.63 20.98
C LEU A 275 -2.06 -14.74 20.50
N ALA A 276 -1.58 -15.99 20.51
CA ALA A 276 -2.36 -17.14 20.07
C ALA A 276 -1.93 -18.40 20.85
N ALA A 277 -2.83 -19.37 20.95
CA ALA A 277 -2.56 -20.68 21.54
C ALA A 277 -3.32 -21.75 20.76
N THR A 278 -2.65 -22.84 20.39
CA THR A 278 -3.27 -23.91 19.59
C THR A 278 -4.34 -24.65 20.39
N GLU A 279 -5.14 -25.46 19.69
CA GLU A 279 -5.82 -26.57 20.33
C GLU A 279 -4.82 -27.63 20.81
N VAL A 280 -5.32 -28.60 21.58
CA VAL A 280 -4.53 -29.67 22.17
C VAL A 280 -4.32 -30.78 21.12
N MET A 281 -3.06 -31.11 20.86
CA MET A 281 -2.64 -32.16 19.93
C MET A 281 -2.37 -33.45 20.69
N GLU A 282 -3.02 -34.55 20.28
CA GLU A 282 -2.83 -35.88 20.88
C GLU A 282 -2.10 -36.82 19.90
N GLY A 283 -1.53 -37.93 20.40
CA GLY A 283 -0.94 -38.96 19.54
C GLY A 283 0.36 -38.56 18.82
N ARG A 284 1.11 -37.57 19.32
CA ARG A 284 2.50 -37.27 18.89
C ARG A 284 3.49 -38.10 19.72
N PRO A 285 4.59 -38.64 19.15
CA PRO A 285 5.65 -39.26 19.94
C PRO A 285 6.25 -38.25 20.92
N CYS A 286 6.31 -38.62 22.20
CA CYS A 286 6.74 -37.74 23.28
C CYS A 286 7.98 -38.30 23.98
N TYR A 287 8.83 -37.40 24.44
CA TYR A 287 10.08 -37.69 25.14
C TYR A 287 10.16 -36.88 26.42
N GLY A 288 10.52 -37.53 27.52
CA GLY A 288 10.82 -36.88 28.79
C GLY A 288 12.30 -36.58 28.89
N VAL A 289 12.64 -35.29 29.00
CA VAL A 289 14.00 -34.77 29.13
C VAL A 289 14.29 -34.46 30.60
N CYS A 290 15.36 -35.04 31.12
CA CYS A 290 15.87 -34.85 32.48
C CYS A 290 17.12 -33.98 32.47
N PHE A 291 17.18 -33.01 33.39
CA PHE A 291 18.28 -32.07 33.53
C PHE A 291 18.98 -32.19 34.89
N SER A 292 20.25 -31.79 34.97
CA SER A 292 21.12 -31.96 36.15
C SER A 292 20.79 -31.08 37.36
N ASP A 293 19.82 -30.18 37.23
CA ASP A 293 19.17 -29.44 38.31
C ASP A 293 17.96 -30.18 38.91
N GLY A 294 17.59 -31.33 38.32
CA GLY A 294 16.38 -32.09 38.65
C GLY A 294 15.15 -31.68 37.84
N THR A 295 15.26 -30.75 36.89
CA THR A 295 14.16 -30.34 36.02
C THR A 295 13.78 -31.48 35.06
N TRP A 296 12.48 -31.65 34.85
CA TRP A 296 11.88 -32.65 33.96
C TRP A 296 10.87 -31.98 33.04
N ILE A 297 10.99 -32.17 31.72
CA ILE A 297 10.07 -31.61 30.72
C ILE A 297 9.67 -32.71 29.73
N VAL A 298 8.38 -32.81 29.44
CA VAL A 298 7.87 -33.68 28.36
C VAL A 298 7.57 -32.85 27.12
N ALA A 299 8.27 -33.17 26.03
CA ALA A 299 8.15 -32.51 24.74
C ALA A 299 7.85 -33.51 23.63
N ASP A 300 7.37 -33.05 22.48
CA ASP A 300 7.29 -33.91 21.30
C ASP A 300 8.70 -34.16 20.69
N GLU A 301 8.78 -35.12 19.78
CA GLU A 301 10.02 -35.53 19.12
C GLU A 301 10.72 -34.43 18.30
N GLN A 302 9.99 -33.37 17.90
CA GLN A 302 10.44 -32.31 17.01
C GLN A 302 10.85 -31.02 17.77
N HIS A 303 10.38 -30.86 19.01
CA HIS A 303 10.68 -29.71 19.87
C HIS A 303 12.19 -29.42 19.95
N LEU A 304 12.58 -28.14 19.90
CA LEU A 304 13.97 -27.71 19.67
C LEU A 304 14.67 -27.24 20.97
N TRP A 305 15.92 -27.68 21.17
CA TRP A 305 16.75 -27.47 22.36
C TRP A 305 18.13 -26.87 22.03
N ALA A 306 18.57 -25.87 22.81
CA ALA A 306 19.76 -25.06 22.53
C ALA A 306 20.95 -25.57 23.33
N THR A 307 21.64 -26.56 22.79
CA THR A 307 22.67 -27.31 23.52
C THR A 307 24.08 -27.01 23.02
N THR A 308 24.93 -26.48 23.91
CA THR A 308 26.38 -26.56 23.78
C THR A 308 26.86 -27.98 24.10
N THR A 309 28.00 -28.37 23.53
CA THR A 309 28.71 -29.60 23.88
C THR A 309 30.20 -29.26 24.10
N PRO A 310 30.93 -29.93 25.01
CA PRO A 310 32.37 -29.68 25.23
C PRO A 310 33.26 -29.88 24.00
N SER A 311 32.76 -30.55 22.97
CA SER A 311 33.39 -30.74 21.66
C SER A 311 33.26 -29.53 20.71
N ALA A 312 32.39 -28.57 21.01
CA ALA A 312 32.18 -27.38 20.18
C ALA A 312 33.20 -26.27 20.53
N PRO A 313 33.66 -25.46 19.55
CA PRO A 313 34.49 -24.28 19.83
C PRO A 313 33.74 -23.32 20.77
N ALA A 314 34.49 -22.73 21.70
CA ALA A 314 33.97 -22.12 22.92
C ALA A 314 32.79 -21.14 22.66
N GLY A 315 31.64 -21.43 23.29
CA GLY A 315 30.43 -20.60 23.24
C GLY A 315 29.46 -20.89 22.09
N ARG A 316 29.81 -21.73 21.09
CA ARG A 316 28.91 -22.02 19.96
C ARG A 316 27.76 -22.94 20.37
N ARG A 317 26.58 -22.36 20.65
CA ARG A 317 25.31 -23.09 20.82
C ARG A 317 24.92 -23.79 19.52
N ALA A 318 24.28 -24.96 19.62
CA ALA A 318 23.70 -25.67 18.49
C ALA A 318 22.27 -26.14 18.83
N VAL A 319 21.36 -26.04 17.86
CA VAL A 319 19.95 -26.39 18.01
C VAL A 319 19.74 -27.85 17.63
N ARG A 320 19.01 -28.61 18.47
CA ARG A 320 18.72 -30.04 18.27
C ARG A 320 17.26 -30.36 18.62
N THR A 321 16.60 -31.25 17.90
CA THR A 321 15.27 -31.74 18.32
C THR A 321 15.33 -32.64 19.57
N THR A 322 14.21 -32.92 20.22
CA THR A 322 14.17 -33.89 21.34
C THR A 322 14.59 -35.30 20.90
N ALA A 323 14.23 -35.69 19.67
CA ALA A 323 14.70 -36.95 19.09
C ALA A 323 16.21 -36.93 18.79
N GLU A 324 16.76 -35.80 18.31
CA GLU A 324 18.22 -35.65 18.13
C GLU A 324 18.97 -35.73 19.47
N LEU A 325 18.45 -35.12 20.55
CA LEU A 325 19.02 -35.28 21.90
C LEU A 325 18.94 -36.74 22.39
N ALA A 326 17.81 -37.42 22.20
CA ALA A 326 17.68 -38.84 22.54
C ALA A 326 18.70 -39.72 21.78
N ALA A 327 18.99 -39.36 20.52
CA ALA A 327 19.96 -40.05 19.68
C ALA A 327 21.43 -39.72 19.98
N SER A 328 21.73 -38.68 20.78
CA SER A 328 23.11 -38.26 21.12
C SER A 328 23.38 -38.12 22.62
N LEU A 329 22.66 -38.89 23.46
CA LEU A 329 22.85 -38.94 24.92
C LEU A 329 24.24 -39.39 25.40
N ASP A 330 25.07 -39.94 24.50
CA ASP A 330 26.48 -40.21 24.74
C ASP A 330 27.32 -38.92 24.90
N GLN A 331 26.81 -37.79 24.40
CA GLN A 331 27.46 -36.49 24.47
C GLN A 331 26.96 -35.66 25.67
N VAL A 332 27.87 -34.89 26.27
CA VAL A 332 27.52 -33.94 27.33
C VAL A 332 26.85 -32.72 26.71
N HIS A 333 25.52 -32.74 26.59
CA HIS A 333 24.71 -31.59 26.20
C HIS A 333 24.46 -30.67 27.39
N THR A 334 24.65 -29.37 27.20
CA THR A 334 24.35 -28.34 28.21
C THR A 334 23.56 -27.17 27.63
N ILE A 335 22.60 -26.64 28.40
CA ILE A 335 21.80 -25.46 28.07
C ILE A 335 22.20 -24.32 29.00
N THR A 336 22.43 -23.12 28.45
CA THR A 336 22.63 -21.89 29.24
C THR A 336 21.28 -21.27 29.58
N LEU A 337 21.05 -20.96 30.85
CA LEU A 337 19.84 -20.29 31.33
C LEU A 337 19.99 -18.75 31.28
N PRO A 338 18.88 -17.97 31.39
CA PRO A 338 18.94 -16.51 31.29
C PRO A 338 19.75 -15.81 32.40
N ASP A 339 19.95 -16.46 33.55
CA ASP A 339 20.82 -15.98 34.64
C ASP A 339 22.33 -16.26 34.41
N GLY A 340 22.67 -16.89 33.29
CA GLY A 340 24.03 -17.32 32.94
C GLY A 340 24.46 -18.66 33.52
N SER A 341 23.60 -19.33 34.31
CA SER A 341 23.85 -20.69 34.78
C SER A 341 23.76 -21.71 33.63
N VAL A 342 24.27 -22.93 33.86
CA VAL A 342 24.38 -23.97 32.82
C VAL A 342 23.90 -25.30 33.38
N VAL A 343 22.81 -25.83 32.82
CA VAL A 343 22.26 -27.15 33.16
C VAL A 343 22.65 -28.18 32.12
N LYS A 344 22.90 -29.42 32.53
CA LYS A 344 23.25 -30.54 31.63
C LYS A 344 22.02 -31.40 31.37
N VAL A 345 21.85 -31.91 30.15
CA VAL A 345 20.91 -33.01 29.88
C VAL A 345 21.49 -34.31 30.44
N GLU A 346 20.75 -34.98 31.31
CA GLU A 346 21.19 -36.25 31.94
C GLU A 346 20.48 -37.48 31.38
N GLY A 347 19.30 -37.29 30.78
CA GLY A 347 18.56 -38.37 30.13
C GLY A 347 17.46 -37.83 29.23
N VAL A 348 17.16 -38.56 28.15
CA VAL A 348 15.98 -38.36 27.31
C VAL A 348 15.39 -39.74 27.06
N ILE A 349 14.18 -39.99 27.57
CA ILE A 349 13.51 -41.28 27.39
C ILE A 349 12.18 -41.11 26.67
N THR A 350 11.83 -42.06 25.82
CA THR A 350 10.50 -42.17 25.23
C THR A 350 9.46 -42.31 26.34
N VAL A 351 8.44 -41.47 26.35
CA VAL A 351 7.28 -41.59 27.24
C VAL A 351 6.03 -41.91 26.43
N PRO A 352 4.95 -42.44 27.05
CA PRO A 352 3.66 -42.54 26.38
C PRO A 352 3.24 -41.19 25.79
N SER A 353 2.56 -41.20 24.64
CA SER A 353 2.07 -39.97 24.03
C SER A 353 1.14 -39.23 24.99
N VAL A 354 1.49 -37.98 25.30
CA VAL A 354 0.69 -37.08 26.12
C VAL A 354 0.08 -35.98 25.25
N PRO A 355 -1.01 -35.33 25.68
CA PRO A 355 -1.54 -34.17 24.98
C PRO A 355 -0.52 -33.01 25.02
N VAL A 356 -0.23 -32.41 23.87
CA VAL A 356 0.76 -31.32 23.71
C VAL A 356 0.13 -30.10 23.02
N ARG A 357 0.70 -28.90 23.23
CA ARG A 357 0.16 -27.63 22.72
C ARG A 357 1.29 -26.62 22.43
N CYS A 358 1.00 -25.61 21.62
CA CYS A 358 1.94 -24.53 21.26
C CYS A 358 1.29 -23.15 21.48
N VAL A 359 2.10 -22.12 21.72
CA VAL A 359 1.65 -20.71 21.82
C VAL A 359 2.49 -19.78 20.93
N GLN A 360 1.97 -18.59 20.66
CA GLN A 360 2.63 -17.51 19.92
C GLN A 360 2.69 -16.26 20.81
N VAL A 361 3.77 -15.48 20.72
CA VAL A 361 4.03 -14.31 21.58
C VAL A 361 4.39 -13.05 20.79
N ASP A 362 4.23 -11.89 21.42
CA ASP A 362 4.24 -10.56 20.80
C ASP A 362 5.62 -9.89 20.59
N ASN A 363 6.73 -10.54 20.97
CA ASN A 363 8.07 -10.01 20.72
C ASN A 363 8.56 -10.26 19.27
N PRO A 364 9.51 -9.43 18.74
CA PRO A 364 9.98 -9.52 17.35
C PRO A 364 10.70 -10.81 16.96
N GLU A 365 11.20 -11.58 17.93
CA GLU A 365 11.86 -12.88 17.68
C GLU A 365 10.83 -14.03 17.64
N HIS A 366 9.59 -13.76 18.05
CA HIS A 366 8.53 -14.74 18.33
C HIS A 366 9.00 -15.90 19.23
N LEU A 367 9.89 -15.59 20.18
CA LEU A 367 10.47 -16.53 21.14
C LEU A 367 9.93 -16.31 22.54
N TYR A 368 9.53 -17.40 23.19
CA TYR A 368 9.26 -17.45 24.62
C TYR A 368 10.14 -18.52 25.26
N LEU A 369 10.52 -18.31 26.51
CA LEU A 369 11.11 -19.35 27.35
C LEU A 369 10.02 -20.37 27.65
N ALA A 370 10.27 -21.62 27.26
CA ALA A 370 9.37 -22.73 27.47
C ALA A 370 10.15 -23.81 28.24
N GLY A 371 9.81 -23.99 29.52
CA GLY A 371 10.85 -24.30 30.49
C GLY A 371 11.97 -23.23 30.48
N PRO A 372 13.20 -23.57 30.90
CA PRO A 372 14.27 -22.58 31.06
C PRO A 372 15.01 -22.03 29.79
N GLY A 373 14.68 -22.38 28.53
CA GLY A 373 15.40 -21.83 27.34
C GLY A 373 14.94 -22.23 25.91
N GLY A 374 14.31 -21.33 25.11
CA GLY A 374 13.61 -21.60 23.82
C GLY A 374 14.17 -20.98 22.50
N ILE A 375 13.64 -21.40 21.31
CA ILE A 375 14.33 -21.32 19.96
C ILE A 375 13.38 -21.36 18.68
N PRO A 376 13.84 -20.97 17.44
CA PRO A 376 13.05 -21.01 16.17
C PRO A 376 13.66 -21.65 14.88
N THR A 377 12.87 -21.69 13.79
CA THR A 377 13.05 -22.21 12.38
C THR A 377 11.76 -21.86 11.56
N HIS A 378 11.59 -21.93 10.21
CA HIS A 378 12.41 -21.97 8.96
C HIS A 378 11.50 -21.83 7.69
N ASN A 379 12.04 -21.51 6.49
CA ASN A 379 11.36 -21.64 5.15
C ASN A 379 12.28 -21.68 3.88
N SER A 380 13.54 -21.20 3.89
CA SER A 380 14.37 -20.78 2.73
C SER A 380 14.71 -21.75 1.56
N THR A 381 14.29 -23.03 1.58
CA THR A 381 14.95 -24.08 0.77
C THR A 381 14.72 -23.97 -0.75
N LEU A 382 13.47 -23.80 -1.19
CA LEU A 382 13.13 -23.75 -2.63
C LEU A 382 13.87 -22.60 -3.36
N ALA A 383 14.05 -21.48 -2.67
CA ALA A 383 14.70 -20.30 -3.21
C ALA A 383 16.21 -20.50 -3.45
N LEU A 384 16.85 -21.37 -2.66
CA LEU A 384 18.23 -21.77 -2.89
C LEU A 384 18.34 -22.65 -4.13
N ASP A 385 17.38 -23.54 -4.39
CA ASP A 385 17.40 -24.37 -5.61
C ASP A 385 17.21 -23.53 -6.88
N LEU A 386 16.33 -22.51 -6.85
CA LEU A 386 16.20 -21.54 -7.95
C LEU A 386 17.51 -20.76 -8.19
N CYS A 387 18.22 -20.36 -7.12
CA CYS A 387 19.55 -19.77 -7.25
C CYS A 387 20.63 -20.74 -7.76
N ARG A 388 20.55 -22.04 -7.41
CA ARG A 388 21.44 -23.09 -7.94
C ARG A 388 21.21 -23.31 -9.43
N ALA A 389 19.95 -23.33 -9.88
CA ALA A 389 19.59 -23.44 -11.29
C ALA A 389 20.15 -22.25 -12.10
N ALA A 390 19.99 -21.02 -11.61
CA ALA A 390 20.56 -19.84 -12.25
C ALA A 390 22.11 -19.85 -12.26
N SER A 391 22.75 -19.85 -11.08
CA SER A 391 24.20 -19.62 -10.97
C SER A 391 25.04 -20.86 -11.26
N ILE A 392 24.68 -22.05 -10.76
CA ILE A 392 25.54 -23.25 -10.88
C ILE A 392 25.29 -23.95 -12.20
N HIS A 393 24.02 -24.19 -12.57
CA HIS A 393 23.71 -24.95 -13.78
C HIS A 393 23.80 -24.10 -15.06
N ASN A 394 23.42 -22.81 -15.00
CA ASN A 394 23.36 -21.93 -16.17
C ASN A 394 24.37 -20.77 -16.17
N ASN A 395 25.25 -20.67 -15.16
CA ASN A 395 26.26 -19.61 -15.02
C ASN A 395 25.69 -18.18 -15.09
N MET A 396 24.44 -17.98 -14.64
CA MET A 396 23.75 -16.70 -14.59
C MET A 396 23.86 -16.08 -13.20
N SER A 397 24.48 -14.90 -13.10
CA SER A 397 24.75 -14.23 -11.81
C SER A 397 23.49 -14.04 -10.96
N SER A 398 23.50 -14.56 -9.73
CA SER A 398 22.38 -14.38 -8.78
C SER A 398 22.84 -13.87 -7.41
N VAL A 399 21.95 -13.19 -6.68
CA VAL A 399 22.19 -12.75 -5.30
C VAL A 399 21.09 -13.23 -4.37
N PHE A 400 21.50 -13.72 -3.19
CA PHE A 400 20.62 -14.16 -2.12
C PHE A 400 20.80 -13.24 -0.90
N PHE A 401 19.81 -12.39 -0.63
CA PHE A 401 19.73 -11.56 0.57
C PHE A 401 18.99 -12.33 1.67
N SER A 402 19.74 -12.74 2.70
CA SER A 402 19.23 -13.58 3.79
C SER A 402 19.14 -12.80 5.10
N LEU A 403 17.96 -12.81 5.70
CA LEU A 403 17.62 -12.15 6.96
C LEU A 403 17.30 -13.16 8.08
N GLU A 404 17.00 -14.43 7.75
CA GLU A 404 16.88 -15.53 8.73
C GLU A 404 18.20 -16.33 8.87
N MET A 405 18.77 -16.78 7.74
CA MET A 405 19.87 -17.75 7.75
C MET A 405 21.25 -17.11 7.52
N ASN A 406 22.27 -17.57 8.24
CA ASN A 406 23.64 -17.13 8.03
C ASN A 406 24.27 -17.80 6.78
N ARG A 407 25.28 -17.15 6.21
CA ARG A 407 25.99 -17.61 4.99
C ARG A 407 26.62 -18.98 5.10
N SER A 408 27.07 -19.39 6.30
CA SER A 408 27.64 -20.73 6.50
C SER A 408 26.56 -21.82 6.35
N GLU A 409 25.36 -21.58 6.88
CA GLU A 409 24.24 -22.50 6.76
C GLU A 409 23.74 -22.60 5.31
N ILE A 410 23.62 -21.46 4.62
CA ILE A 410 23.29 -21.42 3.18
C ILE A 410 24.31 -22.25 2.38
N THR A 411 25.61 -22.03 2.62
CA THR A 411 26.67 -22.75 1.92
C THR A 411 26.65 -24.25 2.21
N MET A 412 26.37 -24.67 3.46
CA MET A 412 26.22 -26.09 3.82
C MET A 412 25.03 -26.75 3.12
N ARG A 413 23.89 -26.05 3.02
CA ARG A 413 22.69 -26.54 2.31
C ARG A 413 22.94 -26.66 0.81
N LEU A 414 23.54 -25.64 0.19
CA LEU A 414 23.89 -25.62 -1.22
C LEU A 414 24.88 -26.75 -1.58
N LEU A 415 25.91 -26.95 -0.76
CA LEU A 415 26.86 -28.06 -0.91
C LEU A 415 26.20 -29.43 -0.71
N SER A 416 25.30 -29.58 0.26
CA SER A 416 24.52 -30.81 0.48
C SER A 416 23.64 -31.14 -0.74
N ALA A 417 22.96 -30.14 -1.28
CA ALA A 417 22.05 -30.25 -2.41
C ALA A 417 22.77 -30.63 -3.72
N GLU A 418 23.98 -30.09 -3.92
CA GLU A 418 24.80 -30.29 -5.11
C GLU A 418 25.60 -31.61 -5.06
N ALA A 419 26.31 -31.86 -3.96
CA ALA A 419 27.13 -33.07 -3.80
C ALA A 419 26.32 -34.34 -3.53
N LYS A 420 25.01 -34.22 -3.24
CA LYS A 420 24.13 -35.31 -2.79
C LYS A 420 24.71 -36.04 -1.56
N VAL A 421 25.22 -35.23 -0.62
CA VAL A 421 25.73 -35.65 0.69
C VAL A 421 24.71 -35.17 1.74
N PRO A 422 24.23 -36.02 2.66
CA PRO A 422 23.18 -35.62 3.60
C PRO A 422 23.61 -34.43 4.46
N LEU A 423 22.73 -33.44 4.65
CA LEU A 423 23.06 -32.21 5.39
C LEU A 423 23.55 -32.52 6.82
N ASN A 424 22.98 -33.56 7.44
CA ASN A 424 23.40 -34.03 8.77
C ASN A 424 24.82 -34.63 8.78
N HIS A 425 25.31 -35.22 7.68
CA HIS A 425 26.70 -35.70 7.62
C HIS A 425 27.67 -34.50 7.61
N ILE A 426 27.36 -33.47 6.81
CA ILE A 426 28.15 -32.23 6.74
C ILE A 426 28.09 -31.47 8.07
N ARG A 427 26.89 -31.26 8.63
CA ARG A 427 26.67 -30.50 9.87
C ARG A 427 27.32 -31.15 11.09
N ASN A 428 27.31 -32.48 11.17
CA ASN A 428 27.81 -33.23 12.32
C ASN A 428 29.27 -33.71 12.15
N GLY A 429 29.89 -33.51 10.99
CA GLY A 429 31.24 -33.97 10.67
C GLY A 429 31.37 -35.47 10.35
N ASN A 430 30.27 -36.23 10.38
CA ASN A 430 30.21 -37.67 10.12
C ASN A 430 30.25 -38.00 8.61
N MET A 431 31.11 -37.33 7.86
CA MET A 431 31.29 -37.57 6.42
C MET A 431 32.18 -38.79 6.18
N THR A 432 31.71 -39.72 5.35
CA THR A 432 32.53 -40.83 4.85
C THR A 432 33.58 -40.32 3.84
N ASN A 433 34.62 -41.11 3.56
CA ASN A 433 35.59 -40.77 2.50
C ASN A 433 34.89 -40.55 1.14
N GLU A 434 33.82 -41.30 0.85
CA GLU A 434 33.06 -41.11 -0.39
C GLU A 434 32.24 -39.80 -0.37
N ASP A 435 31.67 -39.42 0.77
CA ASP A 435 31.03 -38.10 0.95
C ASP A 435 32.04 -36.97 0.73
N TRP A 436 33.27 -37.11 1.25
CA TRP A 436 34.36 -36.16 1.00
C TRP A 436 34.74 -36.09 -0.48
N ASP A 437 34.88 -37.24 -1.17
CA ASP A 437 35.16 -37.27 -2.61
C ASP A 437 34.04 -36.65 -3.44
N ARG A 438 32.77 -36.83 -3.06
CA ARG A 438 31.62 -36.18 -3.71
C ARG A 438 31.63 -34.66 -3.47
N LEU A 439 31.84 -34.24 -2.22
CA LEU A 439 31.90 -32.83 -1.84
C LEU A 439 33.05 -32.11 -2.56
N ALA A 440 34.26 -32.68 -2.56
CA ALA A 440 35.44 -32.09 -3.18
C ALA A 440 35.29 -31.92 -4.70
N ARG A 441 34.67 -32.90 -5.39
CA ARG A 441 34.36 -32.79 -6.82
C ARG A 441 33.42 -31.62 -7.13
N LYS A 442 32.37 -31.42 -6.33
CA LYS A 442 31.39 -30.34 -6.53
C LYS A 442 31.80 -28.98 -5.96
N MET A 443 32.73 -28.94 -5.01
CA MET A 443 33.23 -27.68 -4.42
C MET A 443 33.88 -26.76 -5.47
N GLY A 444 34.53 -27.32 -6.50
CA GLY A 444 35.09 -26.53 -7.59
C GLY A 444 34.03 -25.82 -8.44
N GLU A 445 32.95 -26.52 -8.80
CA GLU A 445 31.81 -25.95 -9.53
C GLU A 445 31.09 -24.88 -8.69
N VAL A 446 30.78 -25.20 -7.43
CA VAL A 446 30.14 -24.29 -6.48
C VAL A 446 30.96 -23.01 -6.24
N SER A 447 32.28 -23.12 -6.12
CA SER A 447 33.20 -22.01 -5.88
C SER A 447 33.50 -21.17 -7.13
N GLY A 448 33.15 -21.67 -8.33
CA GLY A 448 33.27 -20.95 -9.60
C GLY A 448 31.98 -20.24 -10.05
N ALA A 449 30.83 -20.63 -9.51
CA ALA A 449 29.53 -20.09 -9.89
C ALA A 449 29.35 -18.62 -9.43
N PRO A 450 28.70 -17.75 -10.24
CA PRO A 450 28.51 -16.31 -9.93
C PRO A 450 27.37 -16.05 -8.92
N MET A 451 27.32 -16.82 -7.82
CA MET A 451 26.32 -16.68 -6.76
C MET A 451 26.84 -15.85 -5.59
N PHE A 452 26.16 -14.73 -5.31
CA PHE A 452 26.46 -13.85 -4.18
C PHE A 452 25.50 -14.11 -3.01
N ILE A 453 26.00 -14.07 -1.78
CA ILE A 453 25.19 -14.22 -0.56
C ILE A 453 25.50 -13.05 0.37
N ASP A 454 24.46 -12.38 0.85
CA ASP A 454 24.55 -11.31 1.84
C ASP A 454 23.64 -11.65 3.03
N ASP A 455 24.24 -11.84 4.19
CA ASP A 455 23.61 -12.23 5.46
C ASP A 455 23.69 -11.09 6.51
N SER A 456 23.63 -9.83 6.06
CA SER A 456 23.59 -8.67 6.96
C SER A 456 22.21 -8.56 7.64
N PRO A 457 22.13 -8.49 8.98
CA PRO A 457 20.84 -8.41 9.68
C PRO A 457 20.13 -7.07 9.49
N ASN A 458 18.80 -7.07 9.61
CA ASN A 458 17.91 -5.90 9.62
C ASN A 458 17.93 -4.99 8.38
N MET A 459 18.50 -5.45 7.25
CA MET A 459 18.68 -4.64 6.04
C MET A 459 17.42 -3.90 5.58
N THR A 460 17.63 -2.66 5.16
CA THR A 460 16.64 -1.80 4.53
C THR A 460 16.55 -2.05 3.02
N MET A 461 15.45 -1.64 2.40
CA MET A 461 15.30 -1.69 0.93
C MET A 461 16.36 -0.85 0.20
N MET A 462 16.82 0.25 0.81
CA MET A 462 17.85 1.13 0.23
C MET A 462 19.21 0.40 0.11
N GLU A 463 19.55 -0.42 1.10
CA GLU A 463 20.76 -1.26 1.08
C GLU A 463 20.63 -2.44 0.12
N ILE A 464 19.46 -3.10 0.04
CA ILE A 464 19.19 -4.12 -0.98
C ILE A 464 19.38 -3.51 -2.37
N ARG A 465 18.78 -2.34 -2.63
CA ARG A 465 18.89 -1.64 -3.91
C ARG A 465 20.33 -1.22 -4.24
N SER A 466 21.08 -0.63 -3.30
CA SER A 466 22.45 -0.18 -3.57
C SER A 466 23.41 -1.37 -3.82
N LYS A 467 23.27 -2.45 -3.04
CA LYS A 467 24.01 -3.71 -3.24
C LYS A 467 23.65 -4.36 -4.58
N ALA A 468 22.35 -4.44 -4.93
CA ALA A 468 21.87 -5.02 -6.19
C ALA A 468 22.30 -4.21 -7.42
N ARG A 469 22.20 -2.87 -7.39
CA ARG A 469 22.71 -1.97 -8.45
C ARG A 469 24.21 -2.22 -8.72
N ARG A 470 25.02 -2.28 -7.66
CA ARG A 470 26.47 -2.54 -7.77
C ARG A 470 26.78 -3.92 -8.37
N LEU A 471 26.01 -4.95 -8.02
CA LEU A 471 26.15 -6.28 -8.60
C LEU A 471 25.69 -6.32 -10.07
N LYS A 472 24.61 -5.60 -10.43
CA LYS A 472 24.15 -5.47 -11.83
C LYS A 472 25.23 -4.82 -12.72
N GLN A 473 25.85 -3.75 -12.23
CA GLN A 473 26.93 -3.04 -12.94
C GLN A 473 28.21 -3.89 -13.11
N ASN A 474 28.62 -4.64 -12.08
CA ASN A 474 29.91 -5.32 -12.08
C ASN A 474 29.87 -6.77 -12.62
N HIS A 475 28.70 -7.43 -12.61
CA HIS A 475 28.59 -8.88 -12.84
C HIS A 475 27.37 -9.32 -13.69
N ASP A 476 26.66 -8.40 -14.37
CA ASP A 476 25.36 -8.65 -15.02
C ASP A 476 24.41 -9.53 -14.19
N LEU A 477 23.99 -9.01 -13.04
CA LEU A 477 23.01 -9.66 -12.18
C LEU A 477 21.75 -10.06 -12.97
N ARG A 478 21.35 -11.34 -12.87
CA ARG A 478 20.22 -11.96 -13.59
C ARG A 478 19.07 -12.34 -12.66
N LEU A 479 19.32 -12.60 -11.37
CA LEU A 479 18.30 -13.03 -10.39
C LEU A 479 18.57 -12.45 -9.00
N ILE A 480 17.53 -12.00 -8.31
CA ILE A 480 17.58 -11.58 -6.90
C ILE A 480 16.63 -12.44 -6.07
N VAL A 481 17.07 -12.89 -4.90
CA VAL A 481 16.24 -13.55 -3.87
C VAL A 481 16.32 -12.75 -2.57
N ILE A 482 15.18 -12.58 -1.89
CA ILE A 482 15.05 -11.86 -0.60
C ILE A 482 14.29 -12.75 0.40
N ASP A 483 14.90 -13.05 1.55
CA ASP A 483 14.51 -14.12 2.48
C ASP A 483 14.49 -13.63 3.94
N TYR A 484 13.37 -13.28 4.59
CA TYR A 484 12.00 -13.06 4.07
C TYR A 484 11.66 -11.57 4.05
N MET A 485 10.70 -11.17 3.22
CA MET A 485 10.17 -9.80 3.23
C MET A 485 9.62 -9.38 4.60
N GLN A 486 9.06 -10.32 5.38
CA GLN A 486 8.62 -10.09 6.77
C GLN A 486 9.75 -9.80 7.78
N LEU A 487 11.03 -9.82 7.41
CA LEU A 487 12.16 -9.44 8.29
C LEU A 487 12.84 -8.11 7.90
N MET A 488 12.44 -7.48 6.80
CA MET A 488 12.98 -6.20 6.35
C MET A 488 12.56 -5.04 7.27
N THR A 489 13.34 -3.95 7.31
CA THR A 489 12.94 -2.72 8.03
C THR A 489 12.91 -1.49 7.10
N SER A 490 11.96 -0.60 7.35
CA SER A 490 11.78 0.64 6.57
C SER A 490 12.68 1.80 7.02
N GLY A 491 13.42 1.63 8.13
CA GLY A 491 14.17 2.69 8.82
C GLY A 491 13.30 3.78 9.47
N LYS A 492 11.97 3.73 9.30
CA LYS A 492 11.00 4.68 9.85
C LYS A 492 10.18 4.03 10.95
N LYS A 493 9.51 4.83 11.78
CA LYS A 493 8.37 4.34 12.56
C LYS A 493 7.16 4.23 11.63
N VAL A 494 6.73 3.01 11.36
CA VAL A 494 5.47 2.69 10.66
C VAL A 494 4.55 1.99 11.66
N GLU A 495 3.28 2.39 11.74
CA GLU A 495 2.40 1.96 12.83
C GLU A 495 1.93 0.50 12.72
N SER A 496 1.80 -0.03 11.51
CA SER A 496 1.36 -1.40 11.27
C SER A 496 2.30 -2.13 10.32
N ARG A 497 2.71 -3.34 10.71
CA ARG A 497 3.60 -4.20 9.91
C ARG A 497 3.02 -4.53 8.53
N GLN A 498 1.69 -4.59 8.42
CA GLN A 498 0.97 -4.85 7.18
C GLN A 498 1.20 -3.75 6.12
N LEU A 499 1.29 -2.49 6.55
CA LEU A 499 1.62 -1.36 5.68
C LEU A 499 3.10 -1.39 5.28
N GLU A 500 3.99 -1.77 6.19
CA GLU A 500 5.41 -1.88 5.91
C GLU A 500 5.67 -2.96 4.85
N VAL A 501 5.04 -4.13 4.97
CA VAL A 501 5.08 -5.21 3.96
C VAL A 501 4.40 -4.79 2.64
N SER A 502 3.34 -3.97 2.69
CA SER A 502 2.72 -3.39 1.49
C SER A 502 3.70 -2.44 0.76
N GLU A 503 4.42 -1.61 1.51
CA GLU A 503 5.41 -0.70 0.92
C GLU A 503 6.61 -1.48 0.37
N PHE A 504 7.11 -2.49 1.08
CA PHE A 504 8.17 -3.36 0.57
C PHE A 504 7.76 -4.08 -0.72
N SER A 505 6.55 -4.62 -0.81
CA SER A 505 6.00 -5.25 -2.03
C SER A 505 6.13 -4.31 -3.24
N ARG A 506 5.60 -3.09 -3.12
CA ARG A 506 5.67 -2.06 -4.16
C ARG A 506 7.12 -1.65 -4.48
N GLN A 507 7.97 -1.48 -3.46
CA GLN A 507 9.37 -1.11 -3.65
C GLN A 507 10.19 -2.22 -4.34
N ILE A 508 9.93 -3.50 -4.04
CA ILE A 508 10.53 -4.66 -4.74
C ILE A 508 10.08 -4.67 -6.21
N LYS A 509 8.79 -4.46 -6.48
CA LYS A 509 8.29 -4.41 -7.86
C LYS A 509 8.89 -3.26 -8.68
N LEU A 510 9.14 -2.11 -8.05
CA LEU A 510 9.87 -1.01 -8.67
C LEU A 510 11.34 -1.38 -8.91
N LEU A 511 12.02 -2.01 -7.95
CA LEU A 511 13.42 -2.46 -8.08
C LEU A 511 13.59 -3.52 -9.19
N ALA A 512 12.65 -4.46 -9.33
CA ALA A 512 12.66 -5.48 -10.37
C ALA A 512 12.64 -4.85 -11.78
N LYS A 513 11.79 -3.82 -11.97
CA LYS A 513 11.76 -3.02 -13.20
C LYS A 513 13.02 -2.17 -13.37
N GLU A 514 13.46 -1.48 -12.32
CA GLU A 514 14.65 -0.59 -12.33
C GLU A 514 15.94 -1.31 -12.76
N LEU A 515 16.09 -2.59 -12.40
CA LEU A 515 17.25 -3.40 -12.74
C LEU A 515 17.04 -4.36 -13.92
N GLU A 516 15.83 -4.41 -14.48
CA GLU A 516 15.40 -5.39 -15.49
C GLU A 516 15.73 -6.85 -15.10
N VAL A 517 15.42 -7.21 -13.86
CA VAL A 517 15.78 -8.50 -13.24
C VAL A 517 14.58 -9.11 -12.50
N PRO A 518 14.31 -10.42 -12.63
CA PRO A 518 13.35 -11.11 -11.77
C PRO A 518 13.80 -11.06 -10.30
N ILE A 519 12.88 -10.67 -9.42
CA ILE A 519 13.08 -10.69 -7.96
C ILE A 519 12.12 -11.67 -7.31
N ILE A 520 12.66 -12.65 -6.59
CA ILE A 520 11.92 -13.59 -5.76
C ILE A 520 11.89 -13.06 -4.32
N ALA A 521 10.71 -12.65 -3.86
CA ALA A 521 10.46 -12.29 -2.46
C ALA A 521 9.86 -13.50 -1.73
N LEU A 522 10.55 -14.01 -0.70
CA LEU A 522 10.00 -15.06 0.14
C LEU A 522 9.05 -14.47 1.17
N SER A 523 7.91 -15.15 1.35
CA SER A 523 6.85 -14.75 2.29
C SER A 523 6.43 -15.92 3.17
N GLN A 524 6.07 -15.65 4.42
CA GLN A 524 5.40 -16.63 5.27
C GLN A 524 3.89 -16.61 5.03
N LEU A 525 3.23 -17.75 5.27
CA LEU A 525 1.76 -17.90 5.20
C LEU A 525 1.13 -17.88 6.58
N ASN A 526 -0.06 -17.26 6.68
CA ASN A 526 -0.85 -17.23 7.89
C ASN A 526 -1.38 -18.63 8.27
N ARG A 527 -1.33 -18.93 9.58
CA ARG A 527 -1.75 -20.24 10.13
C ARG A 527 -3.26 -20.54 10.05
N GLY A 528 -4.10 -19.60 9.59
CA GLY A 528 -5.55 -19.83 9.40
C GLY A 528 -5.87 -21.02 8.49
N ALA A 529 -4.97 -21.37 7.56
CA ALA A 529 -5.08 -22.55 6.71
C ALA A 529 -4.99 -23.90 7.48
N GLU A 530 -4.53 -23.90 8.73
CA GLU A 530 -4.43 -25.08 9.59
C GLU A 530 -5.76 -25.44 10.27
N GLN A 531 -6.70 -24.48 10.36
CA GLN A 531 -8.04 -24.66 10.94
C GLN A 531 -9.09 -25.11 9.91
N ARG A 532 -8.73 -25.14 8.61
CA ARG A 532 -9.59 -25.66 7.54
C ARG A 532 -9.52 -27.18 7.47
N SER A 533 -10.62 -27.79 7.02
CA SER A 533 -10.64 -29.20 6.60
C SER A 533 -9.70 -29.45 5.42
N ASP A 534 -9.73 -28.56 4.42
CA ASP A 534 -8.72 -28.50 3.36
C ASP A 534 -7.53 -27.63 3.78
N LYS A 535 -6.41 -28.30 4.04
CA LYS A 535 -5.15 -27.68 4.47
C LYS A 535 -4.30 -27.19 3.28
N ARG A 536 -4.73 -27.29 2.03
CA ARG A 536 -4.02 -26.72 0.86
C ARG A 536 -3.93 -25.19 1.01
N PRO A 537 -2.76 -24.55 0.81
CA PRO A 537 -2.61 -23.11 0.94
C PRO A 537 -3.30 -22.39 -0.24
N MET A 538 -3.87 -21.22 0.04
CA MET A 538 -4.64 -20.42 -0.89
C MET A 538 -4.15 -18.97 -0.91
N MET A 539 -4.52 -18.22 -1.95
CA MET A 539 -4.23 -16.78 -2.05
C MET A 539 -4.83 -15.94 -0.91
N SER A 540 -5.76 -16.49 -0.12
CA SER A 540 -6.27 -15.89 1.13
C SER A 540 -5.27 -15.94 2.29
N ASP A 541 -4.28 -16.81 2.22
CA ASP A 541 -3.41 -17.18 3.36
C ASP A 541 -2.08 -16.42 3.33
N LEU A 542 -1.76 -15.84 2.18
CA LEU A 542 -0.76 -14.77 2.01
C LEU A 542 -1.21 -13.43 2.61
N ARG A 543 -2.51 -13.27 2.91
CA ARG A 543 -3.08 -11.99 3.32
C ARG A 543 -3.12 -11.85 4.83
N GLU A 544 -2.34 -10.91 5.32
CA GLU A 544 -2.56 -10.29 6.62
C GLU A 544 -3.69 -9.24 6.55
N SER A 545 -4.04 -8.74 5.35
CA SER A 545 -5.17 -7.85 5.10
C SER A 545 -6.52 -8.51 5.38
N GLY A 546 -7.41 -7.78 6.05
CA GLY A 546 -8.77 -8.24 6.34
C GLY A 546 -9.77 -8.04 5.20
N CYS A 547 -10.96 -8.62 5.38
CA CYS A 547 -11.98 -8.78 4.34
C CYS A 547 -13.31 -8.14 4.75
N VAL A 548 -14.23 -7.97 3.81
CA VAL A 548 -15.54 -7.33 4.00
C VAL A 548 -16.71 -8.27 3.66
N THR A 549 -17.91 -8.03 4.21
CA THR A 549 -19.09 -8.86 3.90
C THR A 549 -19.69 -8.59 2.51
N ALA A 550 -20.50 -9.52 1.99
CA ALA A 550 -21.20 -9.35 0.71
C ALA A 550 -22.11 -8.09 0.66
N GLU A 551 -22.69 -7.67 1.79
CA GLU A 551 -23.56 -6.48 1.93
C GLU A 551 -22.80 -5.13 1.86
N THR A 552 -21.46 -5.18 1.81
CA THR A 552 -20.61 -3.98 1.66
C THR A 552 -20.82 -3.37 0.29
N ARG A 553 -21.15 -2.08 0.24
CA ARG A 553 -21.53 -1.34 -0.96
C ARG A 553 -20.39 -0.46 -1.46
N VAL A 554 -19.80 -0.88 -2.57
CA VAL A 554 -18.74 -0.18 -3.30
C VAL A 554 -19.34 1.01 -4.04
N MET A 555 -18.68 2.16 -3.98
CA MET A 555 -19.12 3.36 -4.68
C MET A 555 -18.50 3.45 -6.09
N ARG A 556 -19.33 3.37 -7.13
CA ARG A 556 -18.87 3.42 -8.52
C ARG A 556 -18.51 4.83 -8.95
N ALA A 557 -17.39 4.99 -9.65
CA ALA A 557 -16.97 6.28 -10.22
C ALA A 557 -17.76 6.66 -11.49
N ASP A 558 -18.25 5.69 -12.24
CA ASP A 558 -18.99 5.94 -13.48
C ASP A 558 -20.32 6.66 -13.26
N THR A 559 -21.03 6.35 -12.18
CA THR A 559 -22.44 6.71 -11.94
C THR A 559 -22.73 7.27 -10.56
N ASN A 560 -21.76 7.26 -9.62
CA ASN A 560 -21.95 7.52 -8.19
C ASN A 560 -22.95 6.58 -7.48
N ALA A 561 -23.49 5.58 -8.19
CA ALA A 561 -24.31 4.53 -7.59
C ALA A 561 -23.47 3.65 -6.65
N GLU A 562 -24.15 2.96 -5.75
CA GLU A 562 -23.55 1.93 -4.90
C GLU A 562 -23.95 0.55 -5.45
N VAL A 563 -23.00 -0.39 -5.46
CA VAL A 563 -23.19 -1.79 -5.82
C VAL A 563 -22.62 -2.67 -4.71
N THR A 564 -23.32 -3.72 -4.29
CA THR A 564 -22.81 -4.61 -3.23
C THR A 564 -21.68 -5.50 -3.78
N ILE A 565 -20.77 -5.94 -2.91
CA ILE A 565 -19.79 -6.97 -3.27
C ILE A 565 -20.51 -8.25 -3.73
N GLY A 566 -21.64 -8.61 -3.11
CA GLY A 566 -22.49 -9.74 -3.54
C GLY A 566 -23.09 -9.57 -4.95
N GLU A 567 -23.46 -8.35 -5.35
CA GLU A 567 -23.92 -8.03 -6.71
C GLU A 567 -22.77 -8.12 -7.73
N LEU A 568 -21.56 -7.66 -7.37
CA LEU A 568 -20.37 -7.82 -8.22
C LEU A 568 -19.99 -9.30 -8.41
N MET A 569 -20.02 -10.08 -7.32
CA MET A 569 -19.78 -11.52 -7.32
C MET A 569 -20.78 -12.28 -8.20
N SER A 570 -22.07 -12.05 -7.99
CA SER A 570 -23.15 -12.79 -8.68
C SER A 570 -23.33 -12.39 -10.14
N SER A 571 -22.92 -11.18 -10.53
CA SER A 571 -22.85 -10.74 -11.93
C SER A 571 -21.55 -11.13 -12.64
N GLY A 572 -20.52 -11.55 -11.91
CA GLY A 572 -19.18 -11.80 -12.44
C GLY A 572 -18.50 -10.54 -13.01
N ALA A 573 -18.93 -9.35 -12.57
CA ALA A 573 -18.49 -8.08 -13.13
C ALA A 573 -16.99 -7.85 -12.92
N ARG A 574 -16.32 -7.42 -14.00
CA ARG A 574 -14.90 -7.07 -14.01
C ARG A 574 -14.68 -5.62 -14.46
N ASP A 575 -13.51 -5.11 -14.11
CA ASP A 575 -13.00 -3.79 -14.50
C ASP A 575 -13.98 -2.63 -14.23
N VAL A 576 -14.61 -2.68 -13.06
CA VAL A 576 -15.63 -1.71 -12.61
C VAL A 576 -14.96 -0.40 -12.17
N PRO A 577 -15.36 0.77 -12.71
CA PRO A 577 -14.87 2.05 -12.23
C PRO A 577 -15.36 2.34 -10.80
N VAL A 578 -14.45 2.52 -9.86
CA VAL A 578 -14.70 2.81 -8.43
C VAL A 578 -13.98 4.07 -7.99
N TRP A 579 -14.50 4.73 -6.95
CA TRP A 579 -13.77 5.81 -6.29
C TRP A 579 -12.72 5.24 -5.32
N ALA A 580 -11.54 5.83 -5.32
CA ALA A 580 -10.46 5.55 -4.37
C ALA A 580 -9.76 6.86 -3.97
N LEU A 581 -8.96 6.83 -2.91
CA LEU A 581 -8.08 7.94 -2.52
C LEU A 581 -6.70 7.79 -3.15
N ASP A 582 -6.13 8.90 -3.61
CA ASP A 582 -4.72 9.04 -3.95
C ASP A 582 -3.85 9.40 -2.73
N ASP A 583 -2.54 9.55 -2.95
CA ASP A 583 -1.56 9.91 -1.92
C ASP A 583 -1.79 11.30 -1.29
N ARG A 584 -2.63 12.15 -1.92
CA ARG A 584 -3.05 13.47 -1.40
C ARG A 584 -4.41 13.39 -0.70
N LEU A 585 -4.93 12.18 -0.49
CA LEU A 585 -6.25 11.90 0.09
C LEU A 585 -7.38 12.59 -0.71
N LYS A 586 -7.24 12.63 -2.04
CA LYS A 586 -8.24 13.12 -3.00
C LYS A 586 -8.94 11.96 -3.71
N LEU A 587 -10.23 12.14 -4.00
CA LEU A 587 -11.04 11.11 -4.66
C LEU A 587 -10.74 11.06 -6.16
N VAL A 588 -10.18 9.93 -6.60
CA VAL A 588 -9.80 9.65 -7.98
C VAL A 588 -10.52 8.40 -8.51
N PRO A 589 -10.87 8.35 -9.81
CA PRO A 589 -11.42 7.14 -10.43
C PRO A 589 -10.32 6.09 -10.60
N ARG A 590 -10.63 4.84 -10.26
CA ARG A 590 -9.74 3.67 -10.39
C ARG A 590 -10.54 2.45 -10.81
N THR A 591 -9.86 1.42 -11.30
CA THR A 591 -10.49 0.21 -11.85
C THR A 591 -10.43 -0.93 -10.84
N MET A 592 -11.59 -1.37 -10.34
CA MET A 592 -11.74 -2.61 -9.59
C MET A 592 -11.83 -3.77 -10.58
N THR A 593 -10.74 -4.52 -10.72
CA THR A 593 -10.61 -5.60 -11.72
C THR A 593 -11.60 -6.74 -11.48
N HIS A 594 -11.78 -7.14 -10.22
CA HIS A 594 -12.74 -8.17 -9.79
C HIS A 594 -12.86 -8.18 -8.26
N ALA A 595 -13.98 -8.72 -7.78
CA ALA A 595 -14.15 -9.21 -6.41
C ALA A 595 -14.12 -10.75 -6.41
N PHE A 596 -13.82 -11.36 -5.26
CA PHE A 596 -13.74 -12.81 -5.06
C PHE A 596 -13.97 -13.16 -3.58
N PRO A 597 -14.36 -14.42 -3.24
CA PRO A 597 -14.55 -14.84 -1.86
C PRO A 597 -13.21 -15.10 -1.16
N SER A 598 -13.16 -14.83 0.15
CA SER A 598 -12.03 -15.16 1.03
C SER A 598 -12.44 -16.15 2.15
N GLY A 599 -13.52 -16.92 1.93
CA GLY A 599 -14.03 -17.91 2.87
C GLY A 599 -14.83 -17.30 4.03
N THR A 600 -15.04 -18.09 5.09
CA THR A 600 -15.75 -17.66 6.30
C THR A 600 -14.77 -17.12 7.34
N LYS A 601 -15.05 -15.96 7.92
CA LYS A 601 -14.25 -15.33 8.99
C LYS A 601 -15.13 -14.63 10.01
N GLN A 602 -14.63 -14.40 11.23
CA GLN A 602 -15.28 -13.59 12.26
C GLN A 602 -15.38 -12.11 11.83
N VAL A 603 -16.59 -11.56 11.84
CA VAL A 603 -16.93 -10.20 11.38
C VAL A 603 -17.37 -9.30 12.53
N PHE A 604 -17.12 -8.00 12.39
CA PHE A 604 -17.51 -6.93 13.31
C PHE A 604 -18.21 -5.81 12.53
N GLU A 605 -19.27 -5.21 13.10
CA GLU A 605 -19.89 -3.99 12.57
C GLU A 605 -19.24 -2.75 13.21
N LEU A 606 -18.54 -1.97 12.39
CA LEU A 606 -18.01 -0.66 12.75
C LEU A 606 -19.10 0.40 12.54
N THR A 607 -19.44 1.19 13.57
CA THR A 607 -20.42 2.28 13.50
C THR A 607 -19.82 3.63 13.88
N LEU A 608 -19.90 4.62 12.97
CA LEU A 608 -19.32 5.96 13.15
C LEU A 608 -20.36 7.02 13.58
N ALA A 609 -19.92 8.19 14.04
CA ALA A 609 -20.78 9.25 14.59
C ALA A 609 -21.62 10.00 13.54
N SER A 610 -21.31 9.89 12.25
CA SER A 610 -22.23 10.20 11.14
C SER A 610 -23.41 9.25 11.04
N GLY A 611 -23.30 8.04 11.60
CA GLY A 611 -24.23 6.92 11.44
C GLY A 611 -23.90 6.01 10.24
N ARG A 612 -22.78 6.25 9.54
CA ARG A 612 -22.18 5.29 8.59
C ARG A 612 -21.81 3.99 9.32
N ARG A 613 -21.96 2.86 8.63
CA ARG A 613 -21.65 1.52 9.16
C ARG A 613 -21.03 0.64 8.08
N ILE A 614 -20.10 -0.24 8.45
CA ILE A 614 -19.48 -1.22 7.57
C ILE A 614 -19.18 -2.51 8.35
N GLN A 615 -19.12 -3.65 7.66
CA GLN A 615 -18.93 -4.97 8.26
C GLN A 615 -17.67 -5.62 7.67
N ALA A 616 -16.68 -5.85 8.54
CA ALA A 616 -15.35 -6.31 8.15
C ALA A 616 -14.73 -7.22 9.23
N THR A 617 -13.63 -7.90 8.89
CA THR A 617 -12.87 -8.72 9.84
C THR A 617 -11.96 -7.87 10.72
N ALA A 618 -11.54 -8.40 11.88
CA ALA A 618 -10.69 -7.67 12.83
C ALA A 618 -9.35 -7.17 12.22
N ASN A 619 -8.79 -7.90 11.26
CA ASN A 619 -7.55 -7.54 10.56
C ASN A 619 -7.77 -6.59 9.36
N HIS A 620 -8.98 -6.04 9.14
CA HIS A 620 -9.23 -5.15 8.01
C HIS A 620 -8.80 -3.71 8.34
N PRO A 621 -7.86 -3.10 7.58
CA PRO A 621 -7.34 -1.77 7.89
C PRO A 621 -8.30 -0.64 7.50
N PHE A 622 -8.49 0.32 8.42
CA PHE A 622 -9.19 1.59 8.20
C PHE A 622 -8.22 2.76 8.33
N LEU A 623 -8.36 3.77 7.46
CA LEU A 623 -7.53 4.96 7.47
C LEU A 623 -7.70 5.74 8.79
N THR A 624 -6.64 5.90 9.57
CA THR A 624 -6.53 6.83 10.72
C THR A 624 -5.75 8.08 10.28
N TYR A 625 -5.43 9.00 11.20
CA TYR A 625 -4.58 10.15 10.85
C TYR A 625 -3.13 9.73 10.58
N ASP A 626 -2.61 8.84 11.40
CA ASP A 626 -1.20 8.43 11.44
C ASP A 626 -0.88 7.24 10.49
N GLY A 627 -1.91 6.56 9.95
CA GLY A 627 -1.73 5.46 8.98
C GLY A 627 -3.03 4.75 8.61
N TRP A 628 -2.96 3.44 8.39
CA TRP A 628 -4.13 2.55 8.36
C TRP A 628 -4.03 1.57 9.53
N MET A 629 -5.09 1.44 10.30
CA MET A 629 -5.12 0.66 11.53
C MET A 629 -6.17 -0.48 11.44
N PRO A 630 -5.83 -1.72 11.81
CA PRO A 630 -6.78 -2.83 11.84
C PRO A 630 -7.98 -2.58 12.74
N LEU A 631 -9.16 -3.05 12.32
CA LEU A 631 -10.42 -2.92 13.07
C LEU A 631 -10.37 -3.48 14.50
N GLY A 632 -9.53 -4.49 14.76
CA GLY A 632 -9.32 -5.09 16.10
C GLY A 632 -8.46 -4.26 17.04
N GLU A 633 -7.68 -3.29 16.53
CA GLU A 633 -6.88 -2.35 17.32
C GLU A 633 -7.64 -1.04 17.59
N LEU A 634 -8.63 -0.73 16.74
CA LEU A 634 -9.48 0.44 16.88
C LEU A 634 -10.46 0.31 18.06
N ALA A 635 -10.71 1.44 18.73
CA ALA A 635 -11.62 1.54 19.88
C ALA A 635 -12.66 2.67 19.70
N PRO A 636 -13.87 2.57 20.30
CA PRO A 636 -14.82 3.67 20.35
C PRO A 636 -14.21 4.95 20.91
N GLY A 637 -14.37 6.06 20.19
CA GLY A 637 -13.73 7.34 20.45
C GLY A 637 -12.58 7.68 19.48
N ALA A 638 -11.88 6.68 18.93
CA ALA A 638 -10.89 6.87 17.87
C ALA A 638 -11.55 7.48 16.61
N ARG A 639 -10.73 8.01 15.69
CA ARG A 639 -11.20 8.63 14.44
C ARG A 639 -10.69 7.88 13.23
N VAL A 640 -11.58 7.64 12.27
CA VAL A 640 -11.25 7.06 10.97
C VAL A 640 -11.67 7.98 9.83
N GLY A 641 -10.97 7.86 8.71
CA GLY A 641 -11.28 8.55 7.48
C GLY A 641 -12.62 8.08 6.91
N SER A 642 -13.36 9.01 6.32
CA SER A 642 -14.61 8.74 5.63
C SER A 642 -14.84 9.79 4.54
N VAL A 643 -15.75 9.56 3.59
CA VAL A 643 -15.92 10.47 2.44
C VAL A 643 -16.43 11.84 2.89
N ARG A 644 -15.70 12.90 2.54
CA ARG A 644 -16.05 14.30 2.84
C ARG A 644 -16.91 14.97 1.77
N HIS A 645 -16.55 14.74 0.51
CA HIS A 645 -17.22 15.26 -0.68
C HIS A 645 -17.49 14.11 -1.65
N VAL A 646 -18.54 14.21 -2.46
CA VAL A 646 -18.75 13.29 -3.59
C VAL A 646 -18.58 14.09 -4.89
N PRO A 647 -17.52 13.81 -5.69
CA PRO A 647 -17.35 14.42 -7.01
C PRO A 647 -18.53 14.15 -7.96
N PRO A 648 -18.66 14.88 -9.09
CA PRO A 648 -19.55 14.45 -10.17
C PRO A 648 -19.14 13.05 -10.67
N PRO A 649 -20.10 12.21 -11.09
CA PRO A 649 -19.80 10.92 -11.70
C PRO A 649 -19.11 11.12 -13.07
N MET A 650 -18.34 10.14 -13.53
CA MET A 650 -17.70 10.22 -14.86
C MET A 650 -18.74 10.30 -15.99
N GLN A 651 -19.94 9.73 -15.80
CA GLN A 651 -21.07 9.80 -16.73
C GLN A 651 -22.24 10.57 -16.07
N VAL A 652 -22.26 11.89 -16.25
CA VAL A 652 -23.40 12.73 -15.84
C VAL A 652 -24.55 12.54 -16.83
N THR A 653 -25.70 12.03 -16.34
CA THR A 653 -26.89 11.78 -17.16
C THR A 653 -28.05 12.64 -16.67
N PRO A 654 -28.37 13.76 -17.36
CA PRO A 654 -29.57 14.56 -17.06
C PRO A 654 -30.86 13.75 -17.26
N ARG A 655 -31.90 14.14 -16.51
CA ARG A 655 -33.26 13.58 -16.64
C ARG A 655 -34.31 14.68 -16.78
N ASP A 656 -35.54 14.24 -17.06
CA ASP A 656 -36.71 15.10 -17.10
C ASP A 656 -37.07 15.60 -15.68
N GLU A 657 -37.38 16.89 -15.53
CA GLU A 657 -37.61 17.49 -14.21
C GLU A 657 -38.92 17.03 -13.56
N ASP A 658 -39.95 16.71 -14.35
CA ASP A 658 -41.20 16.17 -13.84
C ASP A 658 -41.01 14.71 -13.35
N GLU A 659 -40.09 13.92 -13.94
CA GLU A 659 -39.66 12.63 -13.35
C GLU A 659 -39.03 12.81 -11.96
N ILE A 660 -38.11 13.77 -11.83
CA ILE A 660 -37.37 14.04 -10.58
C ILE A 660 -38.32 14.54 -9.48
N VAL A 661 -39.17 15.53 -9.80
CA VAL A 661 -40.17 16.10 -8.89
C VAL A 661 -41.18 15.04 -8.45
N LEU A 662 -41.69 14.23 -9.39
CA LEU A 662 -42.65 13.18 -9.06
C LEU A 662 -42.01 12.09 -8.19
N LEU A 663 -40.78 11.64 -8.51
CA LEU A 663 -40.08 10.63 -7.70
C LEU A 663 -39.89 11.11 -6.27
N ALA A 664 -39.41 12.34 -6.09
CA ALA A 664 -39.15 12.93 -4.78
C ALA A 664 -40.42 12.94 -3.89
N HIS A 665 -41.56 13.38 -4.45
CA HIS A 665 -42.85 13.35 -3.75
C HIS A 665 -43.41 11.92 -3.56
N MET A 666 -43.16 11.00 -4.51
CA MET A 666 -43.55 9.60 -4.36
C MET A 666 -42.75 8.90 -3.25
N LEU A 667 -41.45 9.19 -3.10
CA LEU A 667 -40.60 8.58 -2.08
C LEU A 667 -40.95 9.03 -0.65
N GLY A 668 -41.38 10.27 -0.46
CA GLY A 668 -42.01 10.75 0.77
C GLY A 668 -43.47 10.27 0.94
N ASP A 669 -44.42 11.20 0.93
CA ASP A 669 -45.85 10.96 1.22
C ASP A 669 -46.60 10.08 0.17
N GLY A 670 -45.93 9.66 -0.91
CA GLY A 670 -46.52 8.79 -1.92
C GLY A 670 -46.83 7.37 -1.42
N SER A 671 -47.97 6.84 -1.87
CA SER A 671 -48.38 5.45 -1.66
C SER A 671 -48.64 4.75 -2.99
N PHE A 672 -47.87 3.69 -3.24
CA PHE A 672 -47.89 2.89 -4.47
C PHE A 672 -47.87 1.37 -4.15
N VAL A 673 -48.46 0.98 -3.01
CA VAL A 673 -48.48 -0.43 -2.56
C VAL A 673 -49.35 -1.33 -3.46
N LYS A 674 -48.97 -2.61 -3.58
CA LYS A 674 -49.64 -3.57 -4.48
C LYS A 674 -51.13 -3.70 -4.13
N ARG A 675 -51.98 -3.73 -5.17
CA ARG A 675 -53.46 -3.79 -5.10
C ARG A 675 -54.17 -2.53 -4.52
N GLN A 676 -53.50 -1.39 -4.39
CA GLN A 676 -54.14 -0.11 -4.08
C GLN A 676 -53.97 0.90 -5.23
N PRO A 677 -54.83 1.94 -5.34
CA PRO A 677 -54.60 3.05 -6.27
C PRO A 677 -53.33 3.83 -5.86
N ILE A 678 -52.55 4.31 -6.83
CA ILE A 678 -51.46 5.24 -6.56
C ILE A 678 -52.05 6.54 -6.00
N ARG A 679 -51.50 6.99 -4.86
CA ARG A 679 -51.93 8.20 -4.15
C ARG A 679 -50.74 9.04 -3.72
N TYR A 680 -50.95 10.34 -3.62
CA TYR A 680 -50.10 11.29 -2.91
C TYR A 680 -50.96 12.07 -1.92
N ALA A 681 -50.44 12.45 -0.76
CA ALA A 681 -51.18 13.21 0.24
C ALA A 681 -50.35 14.40 0.74
N SER A 682 -50.95 15.59 0.82
CA SER A 682 -50.29 16.75 1.41
C SER A 682 -51.28 17.77 1.95
N ILE A 683 -50.79 18.66 2.81
CA ILE A 683 -51.51 19.84 3.32
C ILE A 683 -51.07 21.13 2.61
N ASP A 684 -50.15 21.02 1.65
CA ASP A 684 -49.49 22.13 0.96
C ASP A 684 -49.94 22.12 -0.52
N GLU A 685 -50.62 23.18 -0.94
CA GLU A 685 -51.15 23.31 -2.31
C GLU A 685 -50.04 23.40 -3.36
N ALA A 686 -48.82 23.87 -3.02
CA ALA A 686 -47.70 23.87 -3.95
C ALA A 686 -47.23 22.43 -4.25
N ASN A 687 -47.09 21.59 -3.21
CA ASN A 687 -46.79 20.16 -3.37
C ASN A 687 -47.87 19.45 -4.20
N LEU A 688 -49.15 19.78 -3.98
CA LEU A 688 -50.28 19.19 -4.71
C LEU A 688 -50.30 19.63 -6.19
N SER A 689 -49.92 20.88 -6.48
CA SER A 689 -49.75 21.36 -7.87
C SER A 689 -48.57 20.68 -8.54
N ALA A 690 -47.39 20.67 -7.90
CA ALA A 690 -46.17 20.04 -8.45
C ALA A 690 -46.40 18.57 -8.84
N VAL A 691 -47.01 17.77 -7.96
CA VAL A 691 -47.36 16.36 -8.27
C VAL A 691 -48.41 16.24 -9.37
N SER A 692 -49.39 17.14 -9.43
CA SER A 692 -50.44 17.12 -10.46
C SER A 692 -49.91 17.52 -11.84
N GLU A 693 -49.07 18.55 -11.89
CA GLU A 693 -48.43 19.04 -13.11
C GLU A 693 -47.46 18.01 -13.67
N ALA A 694 -46.57 17.46 -12.84
CA ALA A 694 -45.62 16.45 -13.24
C ALA A 694 -46.29 15.15 -13.74
N ALA A 695 -47.30 14.65 -13.02
CA ALA A 695 -48.09 13.51 -13.47
C ALA A 695 -48.81 13.79 -14.81
N SER A 696 -49.29 15.02 -15.01
CA SER A 696 -49.99 15.44 -16.23
C SER A 696 -49.05 15.58 -17.43
N ARG A 697 -47.92 16.31 -17.28
CA ARG A 697 -46.93 16.55 -18.35
C ARG A 697 -46.20 15.26 -18.75
N ARG A 698 -45.59 14.57 -17.79
CA ARG A 698 -44.67 13.46 -18.06
C ARG A 698 -45.37 12.13 -18.36
N PHE A 699 -46.54 11.89 -17.74
CA PHE A 699 -47.26 10.61 -17.80
C PHE A 699 -48.68 10.70 -18.39
N GLY A 700 -49.15 11.90 -18.76
CA GLY A 700 -50.51 12.13 -19.26
C GLY A 700 -51.61 11.95 -18.21
N ILE A 701 -51.26 11.84 -16.92
CA ILE A 701 -52.17 11.51 -15.83
C ILE A 701 -52.80 12.78 -15.27
N ARG A 702 -54.09 12.95 -15.55
CA ARG A 702 -54.94 13.90 -14.81
C ARG A 702 -55.15 13.39 -13.38
N SER A 703 -54.57 14.09 -12.41
CA SER A 703 -54.81 13.81 -11.00
C SER A 703 -56.29 13.99 -10.64
N VAL A 704 -56.77 13.21 -9.67
CA VAL A 704 -58.13 13.31 -9.12
C VAL A 704 -58.02 13.62 -7.63
N ARG A 705 -58.50 14.80 -7.24
CA ARG A 705 -58.47 15.29 -5.87
C ARG A 705 -59.60 14.67 -5.05
N ASP A 706 -59.25 13.99 -3.97
CA ASP A 706 -60.14 13.42 -2.95
C ASP A 706 -60.16 14.38 -1.74
N ASP A 707 -61.00 15.42 -1.78
CA ASP A 707 -61.26 16.29 -0.62
C ASP A 707 -62.40 15.70 0.24
N TYR A 708 -62.12 15.40 1.51
CA TYR A 708 -63.13 14.95 2.48
C TYR A 708 -63.24 15.96 3.63
N PRO A 709 -64.44 16.45 4.00
CA PRO A 709 -64.61 17.45 5.07
C PRO A 709 -64.08 17.08 6.46
N ALA A 710 -63.79 15.80 6.71
CA ALA A 710 -63.19 15.29 7.95
C ALA A 710 -61.69 14.95 7.83
N ALA A 711 -61.10 15.01 6.63
CA ALA A 711 -59.68 14.73 6.43
C ALA A 711 -58.84 15.99 6.71
N ARG A 712 -57.75 15.83 7.47
CA ARG A 712 -56.78 16.91 7.75
C ARG A 712 -55.71 17.04 6.65
N VAL A 713 -55.91 16.42 5.49
CA VAL A 713 -54.94 16.30 4.41
C VAL A 713 -55.66 16.06 3.09
N THR A 714 -55.26 16.75 2.03
CA THR A 714 -55.76 16.53 0.67
C THR A 714 -55.08 15.29 0.09
N THR A 715 -55.84 14.41 -0.57
CA THR A 715 -55.27 13.24 -1.26
C THR A 715 -55.47 13.37 -2.77
N LEU A 716 -54.40 13.24 -3.55
CA LEU A 716 -54.47 13.04 -5.00
C LEU A 716 -54.49 11.54 -5.28
N ARG A 717 -55.45 11.06 -6.06
CA ARG A 717 -55.36 9.79 -6.79
C ARG A 717 -54.72 10.05 -8.15
N LEU A 718 -53.80 9.19 -8.56
CA LEU A 718 -53.14 9.23 -9.86
C LEU A 718 -53.62 8.03 -10.70
N PRO A 719 -54.82 8.10 -11.33
CA PRO A 719 -55.35 7.01 -12.17
C PRO A 719 -54.52 6.86 -13.45
N ALA A 720 -54.60 5.69 -14.11
CA ALA A 720 -54.06 5.55 -15.45
C ALA A 720 -54.87 6.40 -16.45
N PRO A 721 -54.27 6.97 -17.50
CA PRO A 721 -54.99 7.80 -18.48
C PRO A 721 -55.85 6.98 -19.45
N TYR A 722 -55.92 5.67 -19.26
CA TYR A 722 -56.69 4.71 -20.04
C TYR A 722 -57.27 3.62 -19.15
N ARG A 723 -58.30 2.92 -19.64
CA ARG A 723 -58.89 1.76 -18.96
C ARG A 723 -57.85 0.64 -18.81
N LEU A 724 -57.63 0.20 -17.57
CA LEU A 724 -56.74 -0.93 -17.26
C LEU A 724 -57.32 -2.23 -17.81
N ALA A 725 -56.45 -3.11 -18.28
CA ALA A 725 -56.76 -4.40 -18.89
C ALA A 725 -55.61 -5.39 -18.67
N ARG A 726 -55.76 -6.68 -19.02
CA ARG A 726 -54.66 -7.65 -18.94
C ARG A 726 -53.48 -7.15 -19.79
N GLY A 727 -52.30 -6.99 -19.15
CA GLY A 727 -51.10 -6.41 -19.78
C GLY A 727 -51.01 -4.88 -19.77
N ARG A 728 -52.07 -4.12 -19.47
CA ARG A 728 -52.04 -2.64 -19.39
C ARG A 728 -52.05 -2.17 -17.94
N ARG A 729 -50.94 -1.58 -17.50
CA ARG A 729 -50.74 -1.02 -16.14
C ARG A 729 -50.79 0.50 -16.14
N ASN A 730 -50.76 1.11 -14.95
CA ASN A 730 -50.60 2.56 -14.81
C ASN A 730 -49.18 2.97 -15.23
N PRO A 731 -48.97 4.06 -16.00
CA PRO A 731 -47.64 4.53 -16.38
C PRO A 731 -46.67 4.71 -15.19
N ILE A 732 -47.11 5.37 -14.11
CA ILE A 732 -46.29 5.57 -12.90
C ILE A 732 -46.02 4.23 -12.20
N ALA A 733 -46.95 3.27 -12.26
CA ALA A 733 -46.70 1.93 -11.71
C ALA A 733 -45.64 1.16 -12.50
N THR A 734 -45.57 1.36 -13.82
CA THR A 734 -44.57 0.69 -14.67
C THR A 734 -43.19 1.29 -14.41
N TRP A 735 -43.08 2.61 -14.50
CA TRP A 735 -41.85 3.36 -14.19
C TRP A 735 -41.30 3.06 -12.79
N LEU A 736 -42.16 2.96 -11.77
CA LEU A 736 -41.72 2.57 -10.43
C LEU A 736 -41.39 1.06 -10.30
N ASP A 737 -41.88 0.17 -11.16
CA ASP A 737 -41.40 -1.23 -11.21
C ASP A 737 -40.04 -1.34 -11.91
N ASP A 738 -39.77 -0.50 -12.92
CA ASP A 738 -38.47 -0.45 -13.61
C ASP A 738 -37.33 -0.08 -12.65
N ASP A 739 -37.60 0.80 -11.67
CA ASP A 739 -36.71 1.15 -10.54
C ASP A 739 -36.84 0.19 -9.32
N GLY A 740 -37.68 -0.85 -9.39
CA GLY A 740 -37.92 -1.79 -8.28
C GLY A 740 -38.68 -1.23 -7.06
N LEU A 741 -39.19 0.00 -7.15
CA LEU A 741 -39.91 0.71 -6.08
C LEU A 741 -41.39 0.31 -5.95
N PHE A 742 -42.05 -0.12 -7.03
CA PHE A 742 -43.50 -0.30 -7.01
C PHE A 742 -43.93 -1.43 -6.07
N GLY A 743 -44.90 -1.10 -5.21
CA GLY A 743 -45.40 -2.01 -4.19
C GLY A 743 -44.73 -1.90 -2.81
N LEU A 744 -43.56 -1.26 -2.71
CA LEU A 744 -42.82 -1.10 -1.45
C LEU A 744 -43.54 -0.18 -0.45
N ARG A 745 -43.27 -0.39 0.84
CA ARG A 745 -43.76 0.41 1.97
C ARG A 745 -42.68 1.39 2.44
N SER A 746 -43.05 2.35 3.28
CA SER A 746 -42.18 3.44 3.78
C SER A 746 -40.85 3.04 4.43
N HIS A 747 -40.67 1.77 4.82
CA HIS A 747 -39.43 1.25 5.42
C HIS A 747 -38.57 0.45 4.42
N GLU A 748 -39.10 0.18 3.23
CA GLU A 748 -38.46 -0.56 2.14
C GLU A 748 -38.01 0.39 1.01
N LYS A 749 -38.60 1.59 0.89
CA LYS A 749 -38.22 2.63 -0.09
C LYS A 749 -36.73 2.98 -0.02
N PHE A 750 -36.13 3.26 -1.17
CA PHE A 750 -34.73 3.70 -1.36
C PHE A 750 -34.65 4.71 -2.50
N VAL A 751 -33.48 5.27 -2.80
CA VAL A 751 -33.29 6.14 -3.97
C VAL A 751 -32.77 5.33 -5.18
N PRO A 752 -33.42 5.39 -6.36
CA PRO A 752 -32.94 4.74 -7.58
C PRO A 752 -31.51 5.12 -7.97
N SER A 753 -30.78 4.18 -8.58
CA SER A 753 -29.38 4.36 -8.99
C SER A 753 -29.15 5.54 -9.92
N TRP A 754 -30.11 5.84 -10.82
CA TRP A 754 -30.00 6.94 -11.78
C TRP A 754 -29.98 8.33 -11.13
N VAL A 755 -30.52 8.49 -9.91
CA VAL A 755 -30.52 9.79 -9.20
C VAL A 755 -29.10 10.22 -8.82
N PHE A 756 -28.20 9.26 -8.56
CA PHE A 756 -26.78 9.55 -8.27
C PHE A 756 -26.02 10.01 -9.51
N GLY A 757 -26.45 9.58 -10.70
CA GLY A 757 -25.92 9.98 -12.01
C GLY A 757 -26.31 11.40 -12.46
N LEU A 758 -27.22 12.07 -11.75
CA LEU A 758 -27.74 13.38 -12.15
C LEU A 758 -26.70 14.52 -12.06
N PRO A 759 -26.86 15.61 -12.85
CA PRO A 759 -26.20 16.90 -12.63
C PRO A 759 -26.41 17.43 -11.20
N LYS A 760 -25.48 18.25 -10.68
CA LYS A 760 -25.58 18.82 -9.31
C LYS A 760 -26.90 19.58 -9.10
N GLU A 761 -27.34 20.34 -10.10
CA GLU A 761 -28.60 21.10 -10.08
C GLU A 761 -29.83 20.19 -9.95
N GLN A 762 -29.85 19.07 -10.66
CA GLN A 762 -30.94 18.09 -10.61
C GLN A 762 -30.93 17.22 -9.34
N VAL A 763 -29.75 16.95 -8.75
CA VAL A 763 -29.65 16.44 -7.37
C VAL A 763 -30.24 17.46 -6.39
N GLY A 764 -29.95 18.75 -6.56
CA GLY A 764 -30.55 19.83 -5.78
C GLY A 764 -32.08 19.89 -5.93
N LEU A 765 -32.62 19.73 -7.14
CA LEU A 765 -34.06 19.66 -7.39
C LEU A 765 -34.72 18.48 -6.66
N PHE A 766 -34.12 17.28 -6.75
CA PHE A 766 -34.59 16.10 -6.02
C PHE A 766 -34.62 16.34 -4.50
N LEU A 767 -33.52 16.86 -3.95
CA LEU A 767 -33.38 17.13 -2.51
C LEU A 767 -34.38 18.20 -2.04
N ARG A 768 -34.58 19.28 -2.82
CA ARG A 768 -35.55 20.35 -2.56
C ARG A 768 -36.99 19.83 -2.44
N HIS A 769 -37.38 18.90 -3.31
CA HIS A 769 -38.74 18.36 -3.32
C HIS A 769 -38.95 17.26 -2.28
N ILE A 770 -37.98 16.37 -2.05
CA ILE A 770 -38.16 15.32 -1.03
C ILE A 770 -38.20 15.94 0.38
N TRP A 771 -37.44 17.00 0.66
CA TRP A 771 -37.53 17.71 1.96
C TRP A 771 -38.87 18.42 2.20
N ALA A 772 -39.71 18.58 1.17
CA ALA A 772 -41.07 19.10 1.31
C ALA A 772 -42.08 18.06 1.85
N THR A 773 -41.68 16.78 1.98
CA THR A 773 -42.49 15.64 2.46
C THR A 773 -42.26 15.32 3.94
N ASP A 774 -41.37 14.39 4.30
CA ASP A 774 -40.97 14.06 5.69
C ASP A 774 -39.85 14.96 6.24
N GLY A 775 -39.40 15.97 5.47
CA GLY A 775 -38.42 16.96 5.92
C GLY A 775 -38.94 17.95 6.97
N SER A 776 -38.04 18.58 7.70
CA SER A 776 -38.34 19.59 8.70
C SER A 776 -37.27 20.67 8.66
N VAL A 777 -37.72 21.93 8.60
CA VAL A 777 -36.89 23.14 8.59
C VAL A 777 -37.55 24.20 9.47
N GLY A 778 -36.75 24.90 10.27
CA GLY A 778 -37.17 26.05 11.06
C GLY A 778 -36.11 26.53 12.04
N PHE A 779 -36.31 27.71 12.61
CA PHE A 779 -35.38 28.42 13.49
C PHE A 779 -35.99 28.66 14.88
N ASP A 780 -35.28 28.29 15.94
CA ASP A 780 -35.65 28.68 17.32
C ASP A 780 -34.98 30.03 17.63
N ALA A 781 -35.69 31.13 17.35
CA ALA A 781 -35.20 32.49 17.58
C ALA A 781 -34.86 32.78 19.05
N LYS A 782 -35.46 32.06 20.03
CA LYS A 782 -35.15 32.25 21.46
C LYS A 782 -33.82 31.59 21.85
N ARG A 783 -33.43 30.53 21.14
CA ARG A 783 -32.14 29.84 21.35
C ARG A 783 -31.08 30.22 20.31
N ARG A 784 -31.47 30.91 19.24
CA ARG A 784 -30.71 31.16 18.00
C ARG A 784 -30.13 29.87 17.40
N VAL A 785 -30.95 28.81 17.39
CA VAL A 785 -30.58 27.47 16.88
C VAL A 785 -31.44 27.09 15.69
N GLY A 786 -30.79 26.77 14.58
CA GLY A 786 -31.41 26.21 13.39
C GLY A 786 -31.66 24.70 13.48
N ARG A 787 -32.78 24.24 12.92
CA ARG A 787 -33.18 22.84 12.92
C ARG A 787 -33.57 22.38 11.52
N VAL A 788 -32.66 21.67 10.86
CA VAL A 788 -32.89 20.98 9.57
C VAL A 788 -32.72 19.47 9.77
N TYR A 789 -33.76 18.69 9.48
CA TYR A 789 -33.65 17.23 9.42
C TYR A 789 -34.68 16.60 8.47
N TYR A 790 -34.41 15.39 8.00
CA TYR A 790 -35.37 14.51 7.32
C TYR A 790 -35.63 13.27 8.19
N ALA A 791 -36.84 12.71 8.16
CA ALA A 791 -37.19 11.52 8.94
C ALA A 791 -37.70 10.39 8.03
N SER A 792 -37.29 9.14 8.28
CA SER A 792 -37.89 7.99 7.58
C SER A 792 -37.83 6.71 8.41
N THR A 793 -38.75 5.79 8.15
CA THR A 793 -38.65 4.40 8.62
C THR A 793 -37.69 3.54 7.78
N SER A 794 -37.25 4.01 6.61
CA SER A 794 -36.22 3.34 5.80
C SER A 794 -34.83 3.81 6.21
N ARG A 795 -33.95 2.88 6.58
CA ARG A 795 -32.53 3.16 6.84
C ARG A 795 -31.80 3.50 5.53
N ARG A 796 -32.10 2.80 4.44
CA ARG A 796 -31.45 2.93 3.13
C ARG A 796 -31.74 4.28 2.49
N LEU A 797 -33.00 4.73 2.47
CA LEU A 797 -33.38 6.07 1.99
C LEU A 797 -32.62 7.19 2.74
N VAL A 798 -32.35 7.00 4.04
CA VAL A 798 -31.60 7.96 4.84
C VAL A 798 -30.09 7.94 4.55
N ASP A 799 -29.49 6.78 4.23
CA ASP A 799 -28.11 6.72 3.73
C ASP A 799 -27.98 7.33 2.32
N ASP A 800 -28.92 7.01 1.43
CA ASP A 800 -28.97 7.56 0.07
C ASP A 800 -29.07 9.09 0.08
N LEU A 801 -29.95 9.67 0.92
CA LEU A 801 -30.07 11.12 1.09
C LEU A 801 -28.82 11.74 1.74
N ALA A 802 -28.18 11.06 2.70
CA ALA A 802 -26.90 11.50 3.26
C ALA A 802 -25.82 11.58 2.18
N ARG A 803 -25.74 10.57 1.31
CA ARG A 803 -24.78 10.50 0.19
C ARG A 803 -25.04 11.59 -0.86
N LEU A 804 -26.30 11.85 -1.23
CA LEU A 804 -26.64 12.93 -2.17
C LEU A 804 -26.27 14.32 -1.63
N LEU A 805 -26.41 14.56 -0.32
CA LEU A 805 -26.04 15.84 0.31
C LEU A 805 -24.53 16.15 0.24
N LEU A 806 -23.67 15.14 0.10
CA LEU A 806 -22.23 15.32 -0.09
C LEU A 806 -21.87 15.90 -1.47
N ARG A 807 -22.76 15.79 -2.47
CA ARG A 807 -22.64 16.52 -3.77
C ARG A 807 -22.73 18.05 -3.58
N HIS A 808 -23.34 18.49 -2.48
CA HIS A 808 -23.46 19.90 -2.07
C HIS A 808 -22.56 20.26 -0.87
N ASN A 809 -21.66 19.36 -0.45
CA ASN A 809 -20.82 19.54 0.74
C ASN A 809 -21.64 19.85 2.01
N VAL A 810 -22.83 19.25 2.16
CA VAL A 810 -23.69 19.39 3.34
C VAL A 810 -23.51 18.19 4.25
N PHE A 811 -22.82 18.38 5.38
CA PHE A 811 -22.58 17.29 6.34
C PHE A 811 -23.81 16.96 7.19
N THR A 812 -24.05 15.67 7.38
CA THR A 812 -25.18 15.13 8.14
C THR A 812 -24.77 14.14 9.22
N ARG A 813 -25.62 13.96 10.24
CA ARG A 813 -25.54 12.82 11.16
C ARG A 813 -26.90 12.12 11.27
N ILE A 814 -26.88 10.80 11.31
CA ILE A 814 -28.08 9.96 11.30
C ILE A 814 -28.35 9.46 12.72
N LYS A 815 -29.54 9.72 13.25
CA LYS A 815 -29.93 9.33 14.61
C LYS A 815 -31.14 8.39 14.60
N ARG A 816 -31.00 7.24 15.27
CA ARG A 816 -32.10 6.31 15.57
C ARG A 816 -33.03 6.92 16.62
N VAL A 817 -34.31 6.95 16.35
CA VAL A 817 -35.38 7.47 17.23
C VAL A 817 -36.40 6.36 17.46
N ARG A 818 -36.48 5.88 18.71
CA ARG A 818 -37.44 4.86 19.14
C ARG A 818 -38.68 5.50 19.74
N LYS A 819 -39.86 4.99 19.39
CA LYS A 819 -41.15 5.34 20.00
C LYS A 819 -41.90 4.03 20.34
N PRO A 820 -42.28 3.80 21.61
CA PRO A 820 -42.97 2.55 22.00
C PRO A 820 -44.22 2.29 21.15
N GLY A 821 -44.35 1.06 20.64
CA GLY A 821 -45.44 0.65 19.74
C GLY A 821 -45.27 1.04 18.25
N TYR A 822 -44.15 1.66 17.87
CA TYR A 822 -43.83 2.04 16.49
C TYR A 822 -42.50 1.42 16.06
N ARG A 823 -42.27 1.33 14.74
CA ARG A 823 -40.95 0.96 14.19
C ARG A 823 -39.92 2.04 14.51
N ASP A 824 -38.64 1.67 14.48
CA ASP A 824 -37.54 2.64 14.51
C ASP A 824 -37.69 3.68 13.39
N CYS A 825 -37.50 4.95 13.75
CA CYS A 825 -37.38 6.05 12.80
C CYS A 825 -35.91 6.50 12.74
N TRP A 826 -35.43 6.85 11.55
CA TRP A 826 -34.08 7.35 11.31
C TRP A 826 -34.18 8.82 10.92
N HIS A 827 -33.55 9.68 11.71
CA HIS A 827 -33.54 11.13 11.48
C HIS A 827 -32.17 11.54 10.92
N LEU A 828 -32.17 12.05 9.69
CA LEU A 828 -31.02 12.62 9.01
C LEU A 828 -30.93 14.11 9.38
N TYR A 829 -30.04 14.49 10.31
CA TYR A 829 -29.87 15.87 10.75
C TYR A 829 -28.74 16.57 9.98
N VAL A 830 -29.01 17.76 9.45
CA VAL A 830 -27.95 18.68 8.95
C VAL A 830 -27.47 19.51 10.15
N TYR A 831 -26.19 19.40 10.51
CA TYR A 831 -25.64 19.99 11.74
C TYR A 831 -24.68 21.15 11.47
N GLY A 832 -24.83 22.23 12.25
CA GLY A 832 -24.01 23.44 12.15
C GLY A 832 -24.62 24.52 11.26
N ALA A 833 -24.40 25.78 11.62
CA ALA A 833 -24.93 26.93 10.88
C ALA A 833 -24.47 26.91 9.41
N GLU A 834 -23.20 26.60 9.15
CA GLU A 834 -22.65 26.54 7.80
C GLU A 834 -23.33 25.47 6.91
N ASN A 835 -23.48 24.23 7.39
CA ASN A 835 -24.16 23.18 6.62
C ASN A 835 -25.64 23.49 6.40
N GLN A 836 -26.31 24.10 7.40
CA GLN A 836 -27.71 24.51 7.27
C GLN A 836 -27.88 25.70 6.31
N LEU A 837 -26.92 26.64 6.27
CA LEU A 837 -26.87 27.71 5.28
C LEU A 837 -26.63 27.16 3.87
N ARG A 838 -25.60 26.32 3.67
CA ARG A 838 -25.35 25.62 2.38
C ARG A 838 -26.60 24.87 1.92
N PHE A 839 -27.27 24.15 2.83
CA PHE A 839 -28.51 23.45 2.52
C PHE A 839 -29.63 24.41 2.08
N VAL A 840 -29.88 25.52 2.79
CA VAL A 840 -30.95 26.45 2.41
C VAL A 840 -30.63 27.21 1.13
N ASP A 841 -29.40 27.69 0.98
CA ASP A 841 -29.01 28.59 -0.11
C ASP A 841 -28.70 27.85 -1.42
N GLU A 842 -28.14 26.63 -1.40
CA GLU A 842 -27.98 25.82 -2.63
C GLU A 842 -29.23 24.98 -2.96
N ILE A 843 -29.87 24.37 -1.97
CA ILE A 843 -30.95 23.38 -2.19
C ILE A 843 -32.31 24.01 -1.87
N GLY A 844 -32.52 24.48 -0.64
CA GLY A 844 -33.81 24.99 -0.17
C GLY A 844 -34.87 23.89 -0.01
N VAL A 845 -36.14 24.29 0.12
CA VAL A 845 -37.28 23.36 0.25
C VAL A 845 -38.47 23.87 -0.55
N HIS A 846 -39.19 22.99 -1.25
CA HIS A 846 -40.40 23.35 -1.98
C HIS A 846 -41.60 23.69 -1.06
N GLY A 847 -42.57 24.44 -1.60
CA GLY A 847 -43.82 24.79 -0.93
C GLY A 847 -43.67 25.77 0.25
N ALA A 848 -44.67 25.79 1.14
CA ALA A 848 -44.74 26.69 2.29
C ALA A 848 -43.59 26.48 3.29
N ARG A 849 -42.87 25.36 3.22
CA ARG A 849 -41.64 25.14 4.00
C ARG A 849 -40.45 25.95 3.49
N GLY A 850 -40.48 26.40 2.24
CA GLY A 850 -39.49 27.32 1.66
C GLY A 850 -39.52 28.74 2.24
N GLU A 851 -40.58 29.12 2.95
CA GLU A 851 -40.60 30.35 3.77
C GLU A 851 -39.78 30.16 5.05
N LYS A 852 -40.02 29.06 5.77
CA LYS A 852 -39.26 28.68 6.98
C LYS A 852 -37.79 28.38 6.72
N ALA A 853 -37.45 28.01 5.47
CA ALA A 853 -36.08 27.93 5.02
C ALA A 853 -35.42 29.33 4.95
N ARG A 854 -36.10 30.32 4.34
CA ARG A 854 -35.60 31.71 4.30
C ARG A 854 -35.46 32.32 5.70
N GLU A 855 -36.49 32.18 6.55
CA GLU A 855 -36.44 32.57 7.97
C GLU A 855 -35.22 31.96 8.70
N LEU A 856 -34.89 30.72 8.37
CA LEU A 856 -33.73 30.01 8.94
C LEU A 856 -32.41 30.57 8.41
N ALA A 857 -32.26 30.82 7.11
CA ALA A 857 -31.02 31.38 6.58
C ALA A 857 -30.73 32.77 7.16
N ASP A 858 -31.74 33.63 7.22
CA ASP A 858 -31.58 34.97 7.79
C ASP A 858 -31.27 34.91 9.30
N GLY A 859 -31.97 34.05 10.04
CA GLY A 859 -31.68 33.80 11.46
C GLY A 859 -30.29 33.18 11.73
N LEU A 860 -29.73 32.40 10.80
CA LEU A 860 -28.39 31.81 10.92
C LEU A 860 -27.27 32.77 10.48
N ARG A 861 -27.52 33.69 9.55
CA ARG A 861 -26.52 34.70 9.10
C ARG A 861 -26.06 35.62 10.24
N GLU A 862 -26.91 35.84 11.24
CA GLU A 862 -26.57 36.59 12.46
C GLU A 862 -25.91 35.74 13.58
N VAL A 863 -25.65 34.45 13.36
CA VAL A 863 -25.09 33.54 14.38
C VAL A 863 -23.61 33.34 14.13
N GLN A 864 -22.78 33.58 15.15
CA GLN A 864 -21.34 33.33 15.07
C GLN A 864 -21.08 31.83 14.87
N VAL A 865 -20.54 31.47 13.71
CA VAL A 865 -20.41 30.07 13.26
C VAL A 865 -19.38 29.33 14.11
N ASN A 866 -19.79 28.18 14.68
CA ASN A 866 -18.88 27.25 15.32
C ASN A 866 -18.21 26.34 14.27
N THR A 867 -16.95 26.62 13.94
CA THR A 867 -16.17 25.92 12.91
C THR A 867 -15.73 24.50 13.29
N ASN A 868 -15.97 24.05 14.52
CA ASN A 868 -15.40 22.81 15.07
C ASN A 868 -16.22 21.54 14.72
N LEU A 869 -16.69 21.42 13.48
CA LEU A 869 -17.49 20.29 12.98
C LEU A 869 -16.75 19.43 11.95
N ASP A 870 -15.88 20.06 11.16
CA ASP A 870 -14.96 19.45 10.19
C ASP A 870 -13.54 19.76 10.69
N THR A 871 -12.99 18.80 11.45
CA THR A 871 -11.76 18.97 12.24
C THR A 871 -10.77 17.86 11.93
N VAL A 872 -9.51 18.24 11.72
CA VAL A 872 -8.39 17.29 11.63
C VAL A 872 -8.07 16.80 13.06
N PRO A 873 -7.66 15.54 13.28
CA PRO A 873 -7.33 15.01 14.60
C PRO A 873 -6.22 15.82 15.32
N VAL A 874 -6.10 15.68 16.64
CA VAL A 874 -5.19 16.52 17.46
C VAL A 874 -3.71 16.22 17.19
N GLU A 875 -3.44 15.06 16.63
CA GLU A 875 -2.16 14.49 16.25
C GLU A 875 -1.44 15.39 15.22
N VAL A 876 -2.18 16.13 14.39
CA VAL A 876 -1.62 17.15 13.47
C VAL A 876 -0.83 18.27 14.18
N TRP A 877 -1.08 18.50 15.47
CA TRP A 877 -0.27 19.42 16.27
C TRP A 877 1.17 18.91 16.53
N GLY A 878 1.49 17.66 16.19
CA GLY A 878 2.87 17.16 16.08
C GLY A 878 3.61 17.86 14.93
N ARG A 879 3.15 17.64 13.69
CA ARG A 879 3.73 18.23 12.46
C ARG A 879 3.81 19.77 12.53
N VAL A 880 2.81 20.44 13.10
CA VAL A 880 2.86 21.90 13.30
C VAL A 880 4.00 22.34 14.23
N ARG A 881 4.40 21.55 15.23
CA ARG A 881 5.54 21.87 16.12
C ARG A 881 6.89 21.58 15.45
N GLU A 882 6.95 20.56 14.59
CA GLU A 882 8.12 20.25 13.78
C GLU A 882 8.41 21.42 12.83
N ALA A 883 7.44 21.81 12.01
CA ALA A 883 7.55 22.95 11.10
C ALA A 883 7.87 24.29 11.81
N LEU A 884 7.36 24.50 13.04
CA LEU A 884 7.75 25.65 13.87
C LEU A 884 9.22 25.59 14.32
N THR A 885 9.72 24.40 14.63
CA THR A 885 11.10 24.17 15.08
C THR A 885 12.08 24.31 13.92
N GLU A 886 11.77 23.71 12.77
CA GLU A 886 12.49 23.85 11.50
C GLU A 886 12.67 25.34 11.13
N ARG A 887 11.59 26.13 11.25
CA ARG A 887 11.58 27.58 10.99
C ARG A 887 12.13 28.45 12.12
N ARG A 888 12.52 27.85 13.27
CA ARG A 888 12.97 28.54 14.49
C ARG A 888 11.97 29.58 15.03
N MET A 889 10.68 29.43 14.72
CA MET A 889 9.61 30.37 15.09
C MET A 889 9.06 30.05 16.48
N THR A 890 9.01 31.02 17.39
CA THR A 890 8.43 30.79 18.71
C THR A 890 6.90 30.72 18.65
N HIS A 891 6.29 30.02 19.62
CA HIS A 891 4.83 29.97 19.76
C HIS A 891 4.17 31.36 19.94
N ARG A 892 4.93 32.42 20.27
CA ARG A 892 4.41 33.79 20.38
C ARG A 892 4.36 34.49 19.03
N GLU A 893 5.40 34.36 18.20
CA GLU A 893 5.42 34.87 16.83
C GLU A 893 4.34 34.16 16.00
N PHE A 894 4.29 32.83 16.06
CA PHE A 894 3.24 32.02 15.44
C PHE A 894 1.82 32.47 15.82
N ALA A 895 1.56 32.71 17.11
CA ALA A 895 0.26 33.20 17.55
C ALA A 895 -0.07 34.59 16.97
N SER A 896 0.94 35.47 16.85
CA SER A 896 0.82 36.81 16.27
C SER A 896 0.55 36.78 14.77
N GLU A 897 1.27 35.95 14.00
CA GLU A 897 1.07 35.79 12.56
C GLU A 897 -0.27 35.13 12.22
N MET A 898 -0.71 34.18 13.05
CA MET A 898 -2.07 33.64 13.02
C MET A 898 -3.17 34.65 13.41
N GLY A 899 -2.82 35.88 13.81
CA GLY A 899 -3.77 36.91 14.25
C GLY A 899 -4.48 36.58 15.57
N THR A 900 -3.89 35.71 16.40
CA THR A 900 -4.51 35.18 17.64
C THR A 900 -3.82 35.67 18.91
N ARG A 901 -4.56 35.71 20.02
CA ARG A 901 -3.94 35.90 21.34
C ARG A 901 -3.25 34.61 21.77
N PHE A 902 -1.96 34.69 22.08
CA PHE A 902 -1.19 33.58 22.66
C PHE A 902 -1.90 33.02 23.91
N CYS A 903 -2.35 31.77 23.83
CA CYS A 903 -3.20 31.12 24.84
C CYS A 903 -2.52 29.92 25.54
N GLY A 904 -1.19 29.91 25.56
CA GLY A 904 -0.39 28.86 26.20
C GLY A 904 -0.58 27.50 25.52
N SER A 905 -0.79 26.45 26.32
CA SER A 905 -0.94 25.08 25.80
C SER A 905 -2.35 24.74 25.29
N THR A 906 -3.33 25.62 25.45
CA THR A 906 -4.75 25.34 25.19
C THR A 906 -5.05 25.08 23.71
N MET A 907 -4.35 25.73 22.78
CA MET A 907 -4.54 25.53 21.34
C MET A 907 -4.33 24.07 20.94
N TRP A 908 -3.26 23.45 21.45
CA TRP A 908 -2.84 22.09 21.07
C TRP A 908 -3.69 20.96 21.69
N LYS A 909 -4.67 21.28 22.54
CA LYS A 909 -5.54 20.29 23.21
C LYS A 909 -6.82 19.99 22.45
N HIS A 910 -7.05 20.66 21.32
CA HIS A 910 -8.31 20.60 20.58
C HIS A 910 -8.05 20.45 19.08
N ALA A 911 -8.82 19.56 18.45
CA ALA A 911 -8.76 19.24 17.02
C ALA A 911 -8.99 20.52 16.18
N PRO A 912 -8.03 20.97 15.34
CA PRO A 912 -8.20 22.19 14.54
C PRO A 912 -9.27 22.01 13.47
N SER A 913 -10.06 23.07 13.21
CA SER A 913 -10.89 23.15 12.02
C SER A 913 -10.01 23.26 10.77
N ARG A 914 -10.48 22.74 9.63
CA ARG A 914 -9.75 22.84 8.35
C ARG A 914 -9.36 24.27 7.97
N GLN A 915 -10.24 25.25 8.23
CA GLN A 915 -9.96 26.66 8.01
C GLN A 915 -8.76 27.15 8.84
N ARG A 916 -8.66 26.73 10.12
CA ARG A 916 -7.49 27.06 10.94
C ARG A 916 -6.25 26.34 10.43
N LEU A 917 -6.35 25.07 10.03
CA LEU A 917 -5.20 24.33 9.51
C LEU A 917 -4.67 24.94 8.21
N ALA A 918 -5.54 25.42 7.31
CA ALA A 918 -5.14 26.15 6.10
C ALA A 918 -4.40 27.46 6.43
N GLN A 919 -4.84 28.21 7.45
CA GLN A 919 -4.12 29.39 7.94
C GLN A 919 -2.74 29.02 8.51
N VAL A 920 -2.65 27.93 9.29
CA VAL A 920 -1.38 27.41 9.81
C VAL A 920 -0.45 26.98 8.68
N ALA A 921 -0.94 26.25 7.68
CA ALA A 921 -0.18 25.86 6.49
C ALA A 921 0.30 27.06 5.67
N THR A 922 -0.49 28.13 5.61
CA THR A 922 -0.11 29.39 4.96
C THR A 922 1.01 30.11 5.71
N VAL A 923 0.90 30.23 7.04
CA VAL A 923 1.90 30.86 7.93
C VAL A 923 3.21 30.06 7.95
N LEU A 924 3.11 28.73 7.99
CA LEU A 924 4.27 27.82 8.02
C LEU A 924 4.71 27.37 6.62
N HIS A 925 4.16 27.93 5.54
CA HIS A 925 4.36 27.54 4.14
C HIS A 925 4.69 26.04 3.97
N ASP A 926 3.80 25.19 4.48
CA ASP A 926 3.99 23.74 4.63
C ASP A 926 2.95 23.00 3.78
N ALA A 927 3.45 22.21 2.82
CA ALA A 927 2.61 21.53 1.84
C ALA A 927 1.84 20.34 2.42
N ASP A 928 2.37 19.66 3.45
CA ASP A 928 1.70 18.52 4.10
C ASP A 928 0.48 19.02 4.87
N LEU A 929 0.64 20.14 5.60
CA LEU A 929 -0.42 20.82 6.32
C LEU A 929 -1.47 21.42 5.35
N GLU A 930 -1.07 21.86 4.15
CA GLU A 930 -2.01 22.32 3.11
C GLU A 930 -2.83 21.15 2.54
N VAL A 931 -2.20 20.01 2.23
CA VAL A 931 -2.90 18.78 1.81
C VAL A 931 -3.85 18.32 2.92
N MET A 932 -3.40 18.27 4.17
CA MET A 932 -4.25 17.90 5.32
C MET A 932 -5.42 18.87 5.52
N ALA A 933 -5.26 20.15 5.22
CA ALA A 933 -6.35 21.13 5.29
C ALA A 933 -7.36 21.01 4.13
N THR A 934 -6.92 20.61 2.93
CA THR A 934 -7.71 20.68 1.69
C THR A 934 -8.30 19.35 1.17
N ASN A 935 -7.86 18.20 1.70
CA ASN A 935 -8.25 16.87 1.22
C ASN A 935 -9.74 16.46 1.39
N ASP A 936 -10.11 15.30 0.82
CA ASP A 936 -11.49 14.82 0.69
C ASP A 936 -11.91 13.82 1.79
N VAL A 937 -11.15 13.78 2.90
CA VAL A 937 -11.39 12.91 4.05
C VAL A 937 -12.10 13.66 5.19
N TYR A 938 -13.16 13.07 5.74
CA TYR A 938 -13.83 13.51 6.96
C TYR A 938 -13.49 12.55 8.09
N TRP A 939 -12.80 13.07 9.11
CA TRP A 939 -12.34 12.30 10.27
C TRP A 939 -13.49 12.10 11.26
N ASP A 940 -14.21 11.00 11.09
CA ASP A 940 -15.41 10.67 11.88
C ASP A 940 -15.05 9.77 13.07
N SER A 941 -15.71 9.97 14.21
CA SER A 941 -15.42 9.21 15.42
C SER A 941 -16.16 7.88 15.44
N ILE A 942 -15.45 6.81 15.80
CA ILE A 942 -16.03 5.50 16.10
C ILE A 942 -16.95 5.62 17.32
N THR A 943 -18.15 5.06 17.23
CA THR A 943 -19.14 5.04 18.33
C THR A 943 -19.41 3.65 18.88
N ALA A 944 -19.29 2.61 18.04
CA ALA A 944 -19.36 1.22 18.43
C ALA A 944 -18.57 0.34 17.45
N ILE A 945 -18.05 -0.78 17.96
CA ILE A 945 -17.55 -1.92 17.20
C ILE A 945 -18.22 -3.14 17.84
N GLU A 946 -19.09 -3.83 17.10
CA GLU A 946 -19.92 -4.92 17.64
C GLU A 946 -19.66 -6.23 16.88
N PRO A 947 -19.32 -7.35 17.54
CA PRO A 947 -19.10 -8.63 16.86
C PRO A 947 -20.40 -9.17 16.27
N LEU A 948 -20.38 -9.59 15.00
CA LEU A 948 -21.52 -10.18 14.30
C LEU A 948 -21.45 -11.71 14.18
N GLY A 949 -20.34 -12.33 14.61
CA GLY A 949 -20.09 -13.76 14.44
C GLY A 949 -19.39 -14.06 13.11
N GLU A 950 -19.33 -15.34 12.77
CA GLU A 950 -18.75 -15.81 11.51
C GLU A 950 -19.69 -15.58 10.32
N GLN A 951 -19.14 -15.05 9.23
CA GLN A 951 -19.85 -14.83 7.96
C GLN A 951 -18.93 -15.10 6.78
N GLU A 952 -19.50 -15.35 5.60
CA GLU A 952 -18.75 -15.28 4.35
C GLU A 952 -18.20 -13.88 4.13
N VAL A 953 -16.90 -13.79 3.87
CA VAL A 953 -16.20 -12.54 3.58
C VAL A 953 -15.50 -12.59 2.24
N TYR A 954 -15.35 -11.41 1.68
CA TYR A 954 -15.00 -11.14 0.30
C TYR A 954 -13.95 -10.04 0.25
N ASP A 955 -13.23 -9.99 -0.86
CA ASP A 955 -12.12 -9.07 -1.09
C ASP A 955 -12.11 -8.66 -2.58
N ALA A 956 -11.48 -7.55 -2.94
CA ALA A 956 -11.60 -6.95 -4.27
C ALA A 956 -10.37 -6.14 -4.71
N THR A 957 -9.80 -6.51 -5.86
CA THR A 957 -8.54 -5.96 -6.38
C THR A 957 -8.75 -4.68 -7.20
N VAL A 958 -8.13 -3.57 -6.77
CA VAL A 958 -8.15 -2.27 -7.45
C VAL A 958 -6.77 -1.93 -8.04
N MET A 959 -6.76 -1.49 -9.29
CA MET A 959 -5.55 -1.10 -10.01
C MET A 959 -5.04 0.29 -9.59
N GLY A 960 -3.74 0.39 -9.30
CA GLY A 960 -3.00 1.65 -9.20
C GLY A 960 -3.07 2.38 -7.85
N VAL A 961 -3.93 1.96 -6.92
CA VAL A 961 -3.90 2.38 -5.50
C VAL A 961 -4.45 1.25 -4.61
N HIS A 962 -3.95 1.17 -3.38
CA HIS A 962 -4.27 0.08 -2.44
C HIS A 962 -5.54 0.36 -1.61
N ASN A 963 -6.56 1.03 -2.16
CA ASN A 963 -7.83 1.28 -1.47
C ASN A 963 -9.02 1.52 -2.42
N PHE A 964 -10.24 1.49 -1.88
CA PHE A 964 -11.46 1.99 -2.54
C PHE A 964 -12.52 2.46 -1.54
N VAL A 965 -13.53 3.19 -2.01
CA VAL A 965 -14.65 3.67 -1.19
C VAL A 965 -15.76 2.62 -1.11
N ALA A 966 -16.09 2.19 0.11
CA ALA A 966 -17.28 1.40 0.41
C ALA A 966 -18.04 1.92 1.64
N ASN A 967 -19.37 1.90 1.61
CA ASN A 967 -20.27 2.45 2.65
C ASN A 967 -19.94 3.91 3.08
N GLY A 968 -19.27 4.68 2.20
CA GLY A 968 -18.79 6.03 2.50
C GLY A 968 -17.51 6.11 3.33
N MET A 969 -16.72 5.03 3.41
CA MET A 969 -15.40 4.96 4.03
C MET A 969 -14.36 4.48 2.99
N PRO A 970 -13.12 5.00 2.99
CA PRO A 970 -12.02 4.36 2.27
C PRO A 970 -11.60 3.08 3.03
N ILE A 971 -11.46 1.98 2.31
CA ILE A 971 -11.04 0.68 2.84
C ILE A 971 -9.82 0.14 2.11
N HIS A 972 -8.91 -0.50 2.85
CA HIS A 972 -7.64 -0.97 2.29
C HIS A 972 -7.81 -2.25 1.47
N ASN A 973 -6.92 -2.41 0.51
CA ASN A 973 -6.86 -3.48 -0.48
C ASN A 973 -5.72 -4.47 -0.14
N SER A 974 -5.55 -5.57 -0.87
CA SER A 974 -4.69 -6.69 -0.44
C SER A 974 -3.29 -6.76 -1.09
N LEU A 975 -2.36 -7.37 -0.36
CA LEU A 975 -0.91 -7.38 -0.60
C LEU A 975 -0.48 -8.00 -1.94
N GLU A 976 -1.22 -8.98 -2.47
CA GLU A 976 -0.78 -9.83 -3.58
C GLU A 976 -0.69 -9.13 -4.95
N GLN A 977 -0.79 -7.81 -5.03
CA GLN A 977 -1.14 -7.10 -6.26
C GLN A 977 0.05 -6.67 -7.11
N ASP A 978 1.16 -6.26 -6.49
CA ASP A 978 2.37 -5.81 -7.19
C ASP A 978 3.14 -6.98 -7.83
N ALA A 979 3.05 -8.17 -7.24
CA ALA A 979 3.66 -9.40 -7.76
C ALA A 979 3.03 -9.84 -9.08
N ASP A 980 3.85 -10.19 -10.08
CA ASP A 980 3.37 -10.73 -11.36
C ASP A 980 3.09 -12.23 -11.26
N MET A 981 3.79 -12.93 -10.37
CA MET A 981 3.61 -14.36 -10.13
C MET A 981 3.59 -14.64 -8.62
N VAL A 982 2.76 -15.60 -8.22
CA VAL A 982 2.70 -16.07 -6.83
C VAL A 982 2.66 -17.59 -6.83
N ILE A 983 3.62 -18.20 -6.12
CA ILE A 983 3.78 -19.65 -5.98
C ILE A 983 3.58 -20.00 -4.50
N LEU A 984 2.60 -20.85 -4.21
CA LEU A 984 2.34 -21.37 -2.87
C LEU A 984 2.90 -22.79 -2.75
N LEU A 985 3.76 -23.04 -1.77
CA LEU A 985 4.33 -24.36 -1.52
C LEU A 985 3.40 -25.19 -0.63
N HIS A 986 2.93 -26.33 -1.14
CA HIS A 986 2.23 -27.35 -0.34
C HIS A 986 3.02 -28.65 -0.24
N ARG A 987 2.74 -29.42 0.82
CA ARG A 987 3.36 -30.70 1.16
C ARG A 987 2.40 -31.52 2.01
N ASP A 988 1.68 -32.44 1.38
CA ASP A 988 0.63 -33.24 2.01
C ASP A 988 1.18 -34.02 3.22
N ASP A 989 2.42 -34.51 3.10
CA ASP A 989 3.14 -35.32 4.10
C ASP A 989 3.50 -34.58 5.40
N VAL A 990 3.45 -33.25 5.42
CA VAL A 990 3.64 -32.44 6.64
C VAL A 990 2.37 -32.38 7.49
N TYR A 991 1.20 -32.66 6.90
CA TYR A 991 -0.11 -32.43 7.53
C TYR A 991 -0.97 -33.68 7.70
N GLU A 992 -0.62 -34.78 7.03
CA GLU A 992 -1.32 -36.07 7.10
C GLU A 992 -0.33 -37.24 7.22
N LYS A 993 -0.36 -37.94 8.37
CA LYS A 993 0.56 -39.06 8.69
C LYS A 993 0.41 -40.27 7.76
N GLU A 994 -0.72 -40.38 7.07
CA GLU A 994 -1.04 -41.45 6.10
C GLU A 994 -1.15 -40.89 4.67
N SER A 995 -0.50 -39.76 4.38
CA SER A 995 -0.50 -39.15 3.04
C SER A 995 -0.09 -40.18 1.97
N PRO A 996 -0.85 -40.31 0.86
CA PRO A 996 -0.50 -41.21 -0.24
C PRO A 996 0.71 -40.73 -1.06
N ARG A 997 1.26 -39.53 -0.77
CA ARG A 997 2.31 -38.84 -1.53
C ARG A 997 3.50 -38.43 -0.63
N PRO A 998 4.14 -39.36 0.10
CA PRO A 998 5.20 -39.03 1.05
C PRO A 998 6.47 -38.52 0.34
N GLY A 999 6.97 -37.35 0.74
CA GLY A 999 8.13 -36.71 0.11
C GLY A 999 7.85 -35.97 -1.20
N GLU A 1000 6.58 -35.84 -1.63
CA GLU A 1000 6.18 -34.92 -2.70
C GLU A 1000 5.85 -33.53 -2.15
N ALA A 1001 5.91 -32.52 -3.02
CA ALA A 1001 5.46 -31.16 -2.78
C ALA A 1001 4.76 -30.61 -4.02
N ASP A 1002 3.73 -29.77 -3.84
CA ASP A 1002 3.09 -29.05 -4.93
C ASP A 1002 3.55 -27.59 -4.93
N LEU A 1003 4.06 -27.13 -6.07
CA LEU A 1003 4.27 -25.72 -6.42
C LEU A 1003 2.97 -25.22 -7.07
N ILE A 1004 2.10 -24.62 -6.26
CA ILE A 1004 0.79 -24.11 -6.68
C ILE A 1004 1.02 -22.70 -7.24
N VAL A 1005 1.07 -22.54 -8.57
CA VAL A 1005 1.22 -21.22 -9.22
C VAL A 1005 -0.12 -20.49 -9.19
N ALA A 1006 -0.49 -19.99 -8.02
CA ALA A 1006 -1.80 -19.47 -7.67
C ALA A 1006 -2.11 -18.07 -8.27
N LYS A 1007 -1.09 -17.36 -8.76
CA LYS A 1007 -1.23 -16.15 -9.59
C LYS A 1007 -0.16 -16.16 -10.67
N HIS A 1008 -0.56 -15.86 -11.90
CA HIS A 1008 0.37 -15.54 -12.99
C HIS A 1008 -0.28 -14.43 -13.85
N ARG A 1009 0.40 -13.28 -13.99
CA ARG A 1009 -0.14 -12.07 -14.65
C ARG A 1009 -0.08 -12.14 -16.17
N ASN A 1010 0.86 -12.91 -16.72
CA ASN A 1010 1.20 -12.94 -18.15
C ASN A 1010 0.98 -14.32 -18.79
N GLY A 1011 0.43 -15.29 -18.06
CA GLY A 1011 0.27 -16.67 -18.51
C GLY A 1011 -0.63 -17.51 -17.60
N PRO A 1012 -0.73 -18.83 -17.85
CA PRO A 1012 -1.61 -19.72 -17.09
C PRO A 1012 -1.08 -20.00 -15.67
N THR A 1013 -2.01 -20.37 -14.79
CA THR A 1013 -1.80 -20.92 -13.45
C THR A 1013 -1.86 -22.45 -13.50
N ARG A 1014 -0.90 -23.15 -12.87
CA ARG A 1014 -0.85 -24.63 -12.79
C ARG A 1014 -0.27 -25.06 -11.44
N ASP A 1015 -0.72 -26.21 -10.96
CA ASP A 1015 -0.13 -26.91 -9.82
C ASP A 1015 0.91 -27.89 -10.35
N ILE A 1016 2.17 -27.77 -9.90
CA ILE A 1016 3.31 -28.55 -10.39
C ILE A 1016 3.85 -29.40 -9.25
N THR A 1017 3.89 -30.71 -9.42
CA THR A 1017 4.40 -31.64 -8.40
C THR A 1017 5.91 -31.84 -8.55
N VAL A 1018 6.65 -31.71 -7.45
CA VAL A 1018 8.11 -31.90 -7.35
C VAL A 1018 8.44 -32.81 -6.18
N ALA A 1019 9.57 -33.52 -6.23
CA ALA A 1019 10.04 -34.35 -5.13
C ALA A 1019 10.90 -33.55 -4.14
N PHE A 1020 10.55 -33.57 -2.85
CA PHE A 1020 11.29 -32.90 -1.78
C PHE A 1020 12.28 -33.86 -1.09
N GLN A 1021 13.57 -33.67 -1.37
CA GLN A 1021 14.67 -34.45 -0.78
C GLN A 1021 15.25 -33.71 0.43
N GLY A 1022 14.45 -33.57 1.49
CA GLY A 1022 14.80 -32.77 2.67
C GLY A 1022 16.10 -33.15 3.38
N HIS A 1023 16.53 -34.42 3.28
CA HIS A 1023 17.83 -34.87 3.80
C HIS A 1023 19.04 -34.32 3.03
N TYR A 1024 18.84 -33.86 1.79
CA TYR A 1024 19.80 -33.08 0.99
C TYR A 1024 19.45 -31.57 0.94
N SER A 1025 18.44 -31.12 1.70
CA SER A 1025 17.92 -29.75 1.69
C SER A 1025 17.62 -29.21 0.29
N ARG A 1026 16.89 -29.98 -0.54
CA ARG A 1026 16.58 -29.62 -1.93
C ARG A 1026 15.23 -30.15 -2.45
N PHE A 1027 14.71 -29.52 -3.49
CA PHE A 1027 13.66 -30.03 -4.36
C PHE A 1027 14.26 -30.52 -5.69
N VAL A 1028 13.57 -31.42 -6.40
CA VAL A 1028 13.90 -31.86 -7.78
C VAL A 1028 12.61 -32.18 -8.54
N ASP A 1029 12.67 -32.13 -9.88
CA ASP A 1029 11.58 -32.64 -10.73
C ASP A 1029 11.21 -34.09 -10.42
N MET A 1030 9.94 -34.43 -10.66
CA MET A 1030 9.50 -35.82 -10.73
C MET A 1030 10.12 -36.50 -11.95
N ALA A 1031 10.53 -37.76 -11.81
CA ALA A 1031 11.04 -38.52 -12.94
C ALA A 1031 9.90 -38.93 -13.89
N HIS A 1032 9.93 -38.40 -15.11
CA HIS A 1032 9.04 -38.79 -16.21
C HIS A 1032 9.52 -40.07 -16.92
#